data_AF-A0A1H7GVU2-F1
#
_entry.id   AF-A0A1H7GVU2-F1
#
_cell.length_a   1.000
_cell.length_b   1.000
_cell.length_c   1.000
_cell.angle_alpha   90.00
_cell.angle_beta   90.00
_cell.angle_gamma   90.00
#
_symmetry.space_group_name_H-M   'P 1'
#
loop_
_entity.id
_entity.type
_entity.pdbx_description
1 polymer ?
#
loop_
_entity_poly.entity_id
_entity_poly.type
_entity_poly.pdbx_seq_one_letter_code
_entity_poly.pdbx_strand_id
1 'polypeptide(L)'
;MRITALTAALMLANTAQAMQALDDDALADVSGQAGISLETVSSGWTAGKVSYSQDGKSLDMNNVAVGSDPRAGSTSKTTTTVDVVGDRVVVESQSTAKKASVASITMAGSSNSFGAVNAFYTLGSTLKLKGGGASGVAGIDLDGSRLSLTNATVYYRDNGHDLIIDGVSLEAYLNAAYIDIVNGGSGSEVQLNLGTSRFVGQINGLRMDLAQGDPSSSVTPSTPDTRDPNYNRSFGRLSMDLNLGGSIRIAGGGASGDGLRIKPNITFSNSLFQYQDAGILRAENFSGTIASTSGITLDLDSDARGPYAQLAFADLNINTTFGGLIMGNPTNQKLGSLGLNLNFIDQGAQKNWLKLRPGGASTSAAQGVTADVSWNMANSSAVVTDNGNSMWFSGLKTNGTGTFTLDMTKGCGTGGVTTGCYAGTSGFTDPSKGNYNGHYDGLRIGFNNVVGSYSFDGLRVGSANAPLQGGTELLVLAEIFPAYDFTLNGHFTLLPGGSSGDGIRYNADLFITDARAAITVDETGKGLWLSGTSYNMHFRNGSVDVTNNGIELNKGEYWSNLDVSDVRWGNKLTGTSLGRLVLRRYEQGSTLAISSGGAGALCVGGTGTNSGTCAASGGRWEDRGNEGITAKLKNVWVKGTTSTANTVVTDEKRNQIIWETNRSGGNGTGSQIVVDNLHTSDGNASVANGGNGTGATNGTNTYGFNVDLNLDVAPTKVRNKTTGQYVSPDPLGFAVNGRVHFKEINIDRVQNVHPTGGAVTSMYGVKLQNADISANMTATPIN
;
A
#
# COMPACT_ATOMS: atom_id res chain seq x y z
N MET A 1 83.07 18.16 39.41
CA MET A 1 83.04 18.05 37.93
C MET A 1 83.65 16.70 37.56
N ARG A 2 82.80 15.69 37.39
CA ARG A 2 82.63 14.85 36.18
C ARG A 2 83.92 14.14 35.72
N ILE A 3 84.06 12.82 35.98
CA ILE A 3 83.69 11.67 35.10
C ILE A 3 84.74 11.53 33.97
N THR A 4 85.51 10.44 33.83
CA THR A 4 85.19 9.09 33.27
C THR A 4 86.49 8.26 33.39
N ALA A 5 86.54 6.96 33.66
CA ALA A 5 86.33 5.86 32.71
C ALA A 5 86.61 4.49 33.36
N LEU A 6 86.19 3.43 32.66
CA LEU A 6 86.61 2.02 32.72
C LEU A 6 85.72 1.00 33.45
N THR A 7 84.71 0.59 32.68
CA THR A 7 84.19 -0.76 32.47
C THR A 7 85.22 -1.91 32.56
N ALA A 8 84.89 -2.95 33.35
CA ALA A 8 84.90 -4.40 33.02
C ALA A 8 84.78 -5.24 34.34
N ALA A 9 83.62 -5.83 34.63
CA ALA A 9 83.34 -7.28 34.54
C ALA A 9 84.06 -8.11 35.65
N LEU A 10 83.41 -8.79 36.60
CA LEU A 10 82.40 -9.84 36.51
C LEU A 10 81.68 -9.97 37.87
N MET A 11 80.35 -10.07 37.89
CA MET A 11 79.59 -10.99 38.75
C MET A 11 78.19 -11.10 38.12
N LEU A 12 78.04 -12.09 37.25
CA LEU A 12 76.78 -12.56 36.68
C LEU A 12 76.00 -13.28 37.79
N ALA A 13 74.79 -12.80 38.11
CA ALA A 13 73.76 -13.61 38.71
C ALA A 13 72.39 -13.14 38.17
N ASN A 14 71.76 -14.03 37.41
CA ASN A 14 70.43 -13.89 36.84
C ASN A 14 69.39 -13.55 37.91
N THR A 15 68.64 -12.46 37.74
CA THR A 15 67.26 -12.36 38.26
C THR A 15 66.30 -12.70 37.13
N ALA A 16 66.30 -13.98 36.75
CA ALA A 16 65.12 -14.59 36.15
C ALA A 16 64.07 -14.65 37.26
N GLN A 17 63.21 -13.64 37.34
CA GLN A 17 61.94 -13.74 38.08
C GLN A 17 61.09 -14.75 37.32
N ALA A 18 61.12 -16.00 37.77
CA ALA A 18 60.23 -17.03 37.27
C ALA A 18 58.78 -16.59 37.53
N MET A 19 57.92 -16.69 36.51
CA MET A 19 56.48 -16.71 36.74
C MET A 19 56.20 -17.90 37.65
N GLN A 20 55.74 -17.60 38.86
CA GLN A 20 55.33 -18.60 39.83
C GLN A 20 53.96 -19.12 39.40
N ALA A 21 53.85 -20.41 39.12
CA ALA A 21 52.56 -21.05 38.91
C ALA A 21 51.77 -20.92 40.21
N LEU A 22 50.60 -20.28 40.14
CA LEU A 22 49.63 -20.24 41.21
C LEU A 22 49.08 -21.66 41.40
N ASP A 23 49.06 -22.12 42.64
CA ASP A 23 48.49 -23.40 43.06
C ASP A 23 46.97 -23.39 42.86
N ASP A 24 46.38 -24.53 42.50
CA ASP A 24 44.95 -24.67 42.18
C ASP A 24 44.07 -24.29 43.38
N ASP A 25 44.55 -24.47 44.62
CA ASP A 25 43.86 -24.04 45.85
C ASP A 25 43.80 -22.49 45.99
N ALA A 26 44.77 -21.75 45.43
CA ALA A 26 44.74 -20.29 45.41
C ALA A 26 43.87 -19.73 44.26
N LEU A 27 43.62 -20.52 43.22
CA LEU A 27 42.71 -20.20 42.11
C LEU A 27 41.26 -20.64 42.39
N ALA A 28 41.05 -21.65 43.25
CA ALA A 28 39.73 -22.11 43.66
C ALA A 28 38.93 -21.06 44.47
N ASP A 29 39.63 -20.18 45.20
CA ASP A 29 39.05 -19.06 45.95
C ASP A 29 38.85 -17.79 45.10
N VAL A 30 39.31 -17.75 43.85
CA VAL A 30 39.00 -16.67 42.90
C VAL A 30 37.59 -16.90 42.35
N SER A 31 36.58 -16.73 43.20
CA SER A 31 35.20 -16.59 42.73
C SER A 31 35.04 -15.20 42.15
N GLY A 32 35.06 -15.08 40.82
CA GLY A 32 34.64 -13.85 40.13
C GLY A 32 33.14 -13.62 40.32
N GLN A 33 32.70 -13.23 41.52
CA GLN A 33 31.31 -12.92 41.86
C GLN A 33 30.90 -11.50 41.44
N ALA A 34 31.86 -10.66 41.05
CA ALA A 34 31.59 -9.31 40.54
C ALA A 34 31.75 -9.32 39.01
N GLY A 35 30.68 -9.03 38.27
CA GLY A 35 30.67 -9.00 36.82
C GLY A 35 31.71 -8.06 36.21
N ILE A 36 32.08 -8.34 34.95
CA ILE A 36 33.00 -7.52 34.16
C ILE A 36 32.24 -6.31 33.61
N SER A 37 32.10 -5.23 34.38
CA SER A 37 31.52 -3.99 33.86
C SER A 37 32.50 -3.31 32.89
N LEU A 38 32.24 -3.45 31.58
CA LEU A 38 33.01 -2.82 30.51
C LEU A 38 32.30 -1.56 29.99
N GLU A 39 32.57 -0.39 30.59
CA GLU A 39 32.08 0.88 30.07
C GLU A 39 32.89 1.34 28.83
N THR A 40 32.31 1.21 27.64
CA THR A 40 32.94 1.66 26.38
C THR A 40 32.37 3.01 25.90
N VAL A 41 33.06 4.12 26.13
CA VAL A 41 32.64 5.43 25.58
C VAL A 41 33.12 5.57 24.13
N SER A 42 32.23 5.39 23.14
CA SER A 42 32.54 5.60 21.71
C SER A 42 31.93 6.91 21.17
N SER A 43 32.77 7.78 20.62
CA SER A 43 32.38 9.05 19.98
C SER A 43 31.81 8.87 18.56
N GLY A 44 32.01 7.69 17.97
CA GLY A 44 31.60 7.35 16.60
C GLY A 44 32.60 6.46 15.87
N TRP A 45 32.28 6.10 14.63
CA TRP A 45 33.18 5.45 13.69
C TRP A 45 32.86 5.90 12.26
N THR A 46 33.84 5.83 11.37
CA THR A 46 33.65 6.07 9.93
C THR A 46 34.30 4.95 9.13
N ALA A 47 33.70 4.61 7.98
CA ALA A 47 34.27 3.71 7.00
C ALA A 47 34.05 4.27 5.60
N GLY A 48 35.08 4.25 4.76
CA GLY A 48 34.96 4.69 3.36
C GLY A 48 33.99 3.82 2.55
N LYS A 49 33.95 2.51 2.85
CA LYS A 49 33.06 1.55 2.18
C LYS A 49 32.76 0.37 3.10
N VAL A 50 31.50 -0.06 3.16
CA VAL A 50 31.06 -1.35 3.70
C VAL A 50 30.42 -2.13 2.57
N SER A 51 30.87 -3.35 2.30
CA SER A 51 30.46 -4.12 1.12
C SER A 51 29.95 -5.49 1.54
N TYR A 52 28.85 -5.92 0.93
CA TYR A 52 28.34 -7.28 0.98
C TYR A 52 28.48 -7.90 -0.39
N SER A 53 29.22 -9.01 -0.51
CA SER A 53 29.52 -9.64 -1.79
C SER A 53 29.11 -11.11 -1.84
N GLN A 54 28.45 -11.49 -2.92
CA GLN A 54 28.02 -12.86 -3.25
C GLN A 54 28.07 -13.04 -4.76
N ASP A 55 28.36 -14.26 -5.23
CA ASP A 55 28.35 -14.61 -6.66
C ASP A 55 29.14 -13.64 -7.56
N GLY A 56 30.24 -13.08 -7.02
CA GLY A 56 31.09 -12.11 -7.71
C GLY A 56 30.45 -10.73 -7.91
N LYS A 57 29.30 -10.46 -7.29
CA LYS A 57 28.63 -9.15 -7.21
C LYS A 57 28.79 -8.55 -5.82
N SER A 58 28.60 -7.24 -5.71
CA SER A 58 28.56 -6.58 -4.39
C SER A 58 27.54 -5.47 -4.29
N LEU A 59 26.96 -5.35 -3.10
CA LEU A 59 26.19 -4.21 -2.63
C LEU A 59 27.07 -3.38 -1.70
N ASP A 60 27.20 -2.11 -2.00
CA ASP A 60 28.22 -1.23 -1.44
C ASP A 60 27.58 -0.01 -0.77
N MET A 61 27.83 0.16 0.53
CA MET A 61 27.51 1.38 1.27
C MET A 61 28.77 2.25 1.35
N ASN A 62 28.72 3.44 0.75
CA ASN A 62 29.86 4.33 0.64
C ASN A 62 29.79 5.46 1.67
N ASN A 63 30.95 5.82 2.23
CA ASN A 63 31.14 6.85 3.26
C ASN A 63 30.15 6.70 4.42
N VAL A 64 30.25 5.57 5.12
CA VAL A 64 29.45 5.28 6.30
C VAL A 64 30.04 6.01 7.49
N ALA A 65 29.20 6.69 8.26
CA ALA A 65 29.61 7.34 9.49
C ALA A 65 28.54 7.19 10.56
N VAL A 66 28.96 6.89 11.78
CA VAL A 66 28.14 7.00 12.99
C VAL A 66 28.88 7.94 13.92
N GLY A 67 28.21 8.96 14.44
CA GLY A 67 28.86 9.97 15.25
C GLY A 67 27.91 10.68 16.17
N SER A 68 28.43 11.77 16.74
CA SER A 68 27.63 12.60 17.63
C SER A 68 26.48 13.26 16.90
N ASP A 69 25.33 13.31 17.56
CA ASP A 69 24.21 14.08 17.04
C ASP A 69 24.53 15.57 17.15
N PRO A 70 24.52 16.34 16.05
CA PRO A 70 24.78 17.78 16.09
C PRO A 70 23.81 18.55 17.00
N ARG A 71 22.67 17.97 17.39
CA ARG A 71 21.70 18.55 18.35
C ARG A 71 22.14 18.46 19.81
N ALA A 72 23.01 17.52 20.18
CA ALA A 72 23.18 17.09 21.58
C ALA A 72 24.01 18.04 22.47
N GLY A 73 24.63 19.09 21.90
CA GLY A 73 25.47 20.07 22.63
C GLY A 73 26.69 19.48 23.37
N SER A 74 26.85 18.15 23.33
CA SER A 74 27.83 17.33 24.04
C SER A 74 28.18 16.12 23.18
N THR A 75 29.38 15.55 23.36
CA THR A 75 29.79 14.34 22.62
C THR A 75 28.86 13.18 22.95
N SER A 76 28.32 12.53 21.92
CA SER A 76 27.44 11.39 22.12
C SER A 76 28.20 10.22 22.73
N LYS A 77 27.61 9.60 23.75
CA LYS A 77 28.19 8.47 24.47
C LYS A 77 27.29 7.25 24.30
N THR A 78 27.89 6.09 24.17
CA THR A 78 27.23 4.83 24.47
C THR A 78 27.86 4.31 25.75
N THR A 79 27.06 3.88 26.71
CA THR A 79 27.53 3.14 27.88
C THR A 79 26.99 1.73 27.71
N THR A 80 27.91 0.76 27.62
CA THR A 80 27.58 -0.66 27.65
C THR A 80 28.00 -1.18 29.02
N THR A 81 27.19 -2.01 29.65
CA THR A 81 27.56 -2.76 30.85
C THR A 81 27.35 -4.24 30.55
N VAL A 82 28.30 -5.06 30.99
CA VAL A 82 28.23 -6.52 30.87
C VAL A 82 28.28 -7.07 32.28
N ASP A 83 27.28 -7.84 32.67
CA ASP A 83 27.19 -8.41 34.01
C ASP A 83 26.68 -9.85 33.96
N VAL A 84 26.84 -10.60 35.05
CA VAL A 84 26.25 -11.92 35.23
C VAL A 84 25.22 -11.85 36.35
N VAL A 85 23.93 -11.92 35.99
CA VAL A 85 22.80 -11.80 36.92
C VAL A 85 21.95 -13.06 36.86
N GLY A 86 21.88 -13.81 37.96
CA GLY A 86 21.01 -15.00 38.07
C GLY A 86 21.28 -16.08 37.01
N ASP A 87 22.56 -16.45 36.84
CA ASP A 87 23.07 -17.39 35.82
C ASP A 87 22.83 -16.95 34.35
N ARG A 88 22.60 -15.65 34.11
CA ARG A 88 22.47 -15.06 32.77
C ARG A 88 23.55 -14.00 32.56
N VAL A 89 24.17 -13.98 31.38
CA VAL A 89 24.96 -12.83 30.95
C VAL A 89 23.98 -11.74 30.51
N VAL A 90 24.09 -10.55 31.08
CA VAL A 90 23.27 -9.39 30.78
C VAL A 90 24.14 -8.32 30.15
N VAL A 91 23.82 -7.95 28.91
CA VAL A 91 24.46 -6.84 28.19
C VAL A 91 23.46 -5.71 28.09
N GLU A 92 23.67 -4.65 28.86
CA GLU A 92 22.88 -3.44 28.75
C GLU A 92 23.66 -2.40 27.96
N SER A 93 22.99 -1.72 27.04
CA SER A 93 23.58 -0.63 26.27
C SER A 93 22.60 0.52 26.21
N GLN A 94 23.08 1.71 26.56
CA GLN A 94 22.32 2.95 26.44
C GLN A 94 23.15 3.98 25.69
N SER A 95 22.60 4.52 24.61
CA SER A 95 23.21 5.61 23.88
C SER A 95 22.52 6.94 24.19
N THR A 96 23.27 8.04 24.18
CA THR A 96 22.68 9.35 23.94
C THR A 96 22.35 9.51 22.45
N ALA A 97 21.72 10.63 22.07
CA ALA A 97 21.35 10.88 20.69
C ALA A 97 22.56 10.78 19.75
N LYS A 98 22.46 10.00 18.67
CA LYS A 98 23.51 9.80 17.65
C LYS A 98 22.98 10.13 16.26
N LYS A 99 23.91 10.41 15.34
CA LYS A 99 23.65 10.48 13.90
C LYS A 99 24.37 9.33 13.19
N ALA A 100 23.66 8.56 12.38
CA ALA A 100 24.24 7.66 11.38
C ALA A 100 24.00 8.22 9.97
N SER A 101 24.95 8.02 9.07
CA SER A 101 24.85 8.44 7.67
C SER A 101 25.52 7.44 6.74
N VAL A 102 24.88 7.18 5.60
CA VAL A 102 25.43 6.47 4.44
C VAL A 102 25.26 7.41 3.25
N ALA A 103 26.36 7.81 2.61
CA ALA A 103 26.31 8.84 1.58
C ALA A 103 25.79 8.33 0.23
N SER A 104 25.99 7.06 -0.08
CA SER A 104 25.48 6.43 -1.31
C SER A 104 25.47 4.91 -1.19
N ILE A 105 24.39 4.28 -1.63
CA ILE A 105 24.27 2.82 -1.70
C ILE A 105 24.30 2.40 -3.17
N THR A 106 25.29 1.63 -3.58
CA THR A 106 25.54 1.27 -4.99
C THR A 106 25.69 -0.24 -5.16
N MET A 107 25.57 -0.72 -6.39
CA MET A 107 25.95 -2.09 -6.74
C MET A 107 27.15 -2.10 -7.68
N ALA A 108 28.07 -3.03 -7.47
CA ALA A 108 29.23 -3.19 -8.35
C ALA A 108 28.79 -3.46 -9.80
N GLY A 109 29.32 -2.67 -10.73
CA GLY A 109 28.93 -2.72 -12.15
C GLY A 109 27.78 -1.78 -12.54
N SER A 110 27.24 -0.99 -11.60
CA SER A 110 26.28 0.08 -11.88
C SER A 110 26.89 1.47 -11.66
N SER A 111 26.56 2.43 -12.51
CA SER A 111 26.84 3.87 -12.28
C SER A 111 25.79 4.55 -11.41
N ASN A 112 24.67 3.88 -11.14
CA ASN A 112 23.53 4.42 -10.40
C ASN A 112 23.62 4.04 -8.91
N SER A 113 22.84 4.74 -8.10
CA SER A 113 22.74 4.55 -6.66
C SER A 113 21.29 4.35 -6.22
N PHE A 114 21.06 3.63 -5.13
CA PHE A 114 19.77 3.59 -4.43
C PHE A 114 19.53 4.85 -3.60
N GLY A 115 20.44 5.83 -3.60
CA GLY A 115 20.33 7.05 -2.79
C GLY A 115 21.19 7.00 -1.52
N ALA A 116 20.89 7.89 -0.58
CA ALA A 116 21.61 8.05 0.67
C ALA A 116 20.66 7.91 1.87
N VAL A 117 21.19 7.62 3.06
CA VAL A 117 20.39 7.50 4.28
C VAL A 117 21.06 8.26 5.41
N ASN A 118 20.30 9.09 6.13
CA ASN A 118 20.72 9.70 7.40
C ASN A 118 19.71 9.34 8.49
N ALA A 119 20.16 9.00 9.68
CA ALA A 119 19.28 8.70 10.80
C ALA A 119 19.77 9.38 12.07
N PHE A 120 18.87 10.05 12.77
CA PHE A 120 19.09 10.58 14.11
C PHE A 120 18.33 9.70 15.09
N TYR A 121 18.99 9.15 16.11
CA TYR A 121 18.34 8.17 16.98
C TYR A 121 18.96 8.09 18.38
N THR A 122 18.18 7.55 19.30
CA THR A 122 18.63 7.16 20.64
C THR A 122 18.27 5.69 20.83
N LEU A 123 19.26 4.86 21.17
CA LEU A 123 19.11 3.41 21.31
C LEU A 123 19.30 2.99 22.77
N GLY A 124 18.43 2.11 23.24
CA GLY A 124 18.57 1.38 24.50
C GLY A 124 18.35 -0.11 24.25
N SER A 125 19.13 -0.98 24.90
CA SER A 125 18.95 -2.42 24.80
C SER A 125 19.38 -3.13 26.07
N THR A 126 18.68 -4.21 26.40
CA THR A 126 19.06 -5.18 27.43
C THR A 126 19.03 -6.55 26.78
N LEU A 127 20.18 -7.17 26.56
CA LEU A 127 20.29 -8.52 26.02
C LEU A 127 20.63 -9.48 27.15
N LYS A 128 19.74 -10.45 27.43
CA LYS A 128 19.97 -11.49 28.42
C LYS A 128 20.27 -12.79 27.69
N LEU A 129 21.36 -13.45 28.07
CA LEU A 129 21.84 -14.67 27.44
C LEU A 129 22.00 -15.76 28.50
N LYS A 130 21.41 -16.94 28.25
CA LYS A 130 21.65 -18.13 29.05
C LYS A 130 21.86 -19.34 28.14
N GLY A 131 22.73 -20.26 28.53
CA GLY A 131 22.85 -21.54 27.85
C GLY A 131 21.55 -22.35 27.98
N GLY A 132 21.05 -22.89 26.87
CA GLY A 132 19.84 -23.70 26.82
C GLY A 132 18.86 -23.19 25.76
N GLY A 133 18.59 -23.98 24.73
CA GLY A 133 17.53 -23.75 23.75
C GLY A 133 16.28 -24.57 24.07
N ALA A 134 15.57 -25.03 23.02
CA ALA A 134 14.28 -25.74 23.15
C ALA A 134 14.31 -26.96 24.10
N SER A 135 15.47 -27.63 24.21
CA SER A 135 15.69 -28.85 25.02
C SER A 135 16.56 -28.62 26.26
N GLY A 136 17.01 -27.39 26.52
CA GLY A 136 17.85 -27.05 27.67
C GLY A 136 19.33 -27.45 27.57
N VAL A 137 19.79 -28.11 26.49
CA VAL A 137 21.18 -28.59 26.35
C VAL A 137 21.94 -27.93 25.20
N ALA A 138 21.29 -27.61 24.08
CA ALA A 138 21.87 -26.87 22.95
C ALA A 138 21.05 -25.59 22.67
N GLY A 139 21.72 -24.48 22.34
CA GLY A 139 21.11 -23.18 22.05
C GLY A 139 21.36 -22.09 23.09
N ILE A 140 20.81 -20.90 22.83
CA ILE A 140 20.93 -19.68 23.63
C ILE A 140 19.53 -19.15 23.94
N ASP A 141 19.15 -19.12 25.21
CA ASP A 141 17.94 -18.47 25.71
C ASP A 141 18.14 -16.94 25.73
N LEU A 142 17.12 -16.22 25.24
CA LEU A 142 17.08 -14.77 25.11
C LEU A 142 15.98 -14.13 25.97
N ASP A 143 15.41 -14.88 26.90
CA ASP A 143 14.22 -14.49 27.64
C ASP A 143 14.42 -13.22 28.47
N GLY A 144 13.44 -12.32 28.38
CA GLY A 144 13.44 -11.03 29.05
C GLY A 144 14.40 -10.00 28.44
N SER A 145 14.89 -10.24 27.22
CA SER A 145 15.66 -9.25 26.45
C SER A 145 14.75 -8.16 25.86
N ARG A 146 15.29 -6.96 25.70
CA ARG A 146 14.57 -5.79 25.17
C ARG A 146 15.44 -4.96 24.24
N LEU A 147 14.84 -4.44 23.18
CA LEU A 147 15.41 -3.38 22.33
C LEU A 147 14.45 -2.18 22.32
N SER A 148 14.99 -0.98 22.45
CA SER A 148 14.25 0.28 22.47
C SER A 148 14.93 1.30 21.55
N LEU A 149 14.16 1.87 20.64
CA LEU A 149 14.53 3.01 19.81
C LEU A 149 13.54 4.13 20.13
N THR A 150 14.03 5.33 20.45
CA THR A 150 13.16 6.43 20.87
C THR A 150 13.34 7.66 19.99
N ASN A 151 12.21 8.17 19.46
CA ASN A 151 12.12 9.41 18.69
C ASN A 151 13.20 9.55 17.60
N ALA A 152 13.40 8.48 16.84
CA ALA A 152 14.34 8.49 15.73
C ALA A 152 13.74 9.18 14.50
N THR A 153 14.56 9.89 13.75
CA THR A 153 14.17 10.50 12.48
C THR A 153 15.11 9.98 11.39
N VAL A 154 14.55 9.40 10.33
CA VAL A 154 15.27 8.81 9.21
C VAL A 154 14.99 9.63 7.96
N TYR A 155 16.05 9.99 7.24
CA TYR A 155 16.03 10.69 5.96
C TYR A 155 16.53 9.71 4.91
N TYR A 156 15.70 9.42 3.92
CA TYR A 156 16.11 8.77 2.69
C TYR A 156 16.26 9.83 1.61
N ARG A 157 17.46 9.98 1.08
CA ARG A 157 17.79 10.99 0.09
C ARG A 157 17.81 10.40 -1.30
N ASP A 158 17.04 10.99 -2.19
CA ASP A 158 17.02 10.67 -3.61
C ASP A 158 17.12 11.94 -4.45
N ASN A 159 18.15 12.00 -5.29
CA ASN A 159 18.44 13.09 -6.22
C ASN A 159 18.48 14.48 -5.55
N GLY A 160 18.88 14.54 -4.29
CA GLY A 160 18.99 15.77 -3.49
C GLY A 160 17.71 16.20 -2.77
N HIS A 161 16.66 15.37 -2.78
CA HIS A 161 15.42 15.53 -2.03
C HIS A 161 15.35 14.48 -0.92
N ASP A 162 14.65 14.76 0.19
CA ASP A 162 14.56 13.85 1.33
C ASP A 162 13.13 13.37 1.63
N LEU A 163 12.95 12.05 1.74
CA LEU A 163 11.80 11.43 2.40
C LEU A 163 12.14 11.27 3.88
N ILE A 164 11.32 11.84 4.75
CA ILE A 164 11.61 11.97 6.18
C ILE A 164 10.61 11.15 6.99
N ILE A 165 11.08 10.08 7.62
CA ILE A 165 10.30 9.31 8.60
C ILE A 165 10.60 9.87 9.98
N ASP A 166 9.63 10.52 10.60
CA ASP A 166 9.81 11.26 11.84
C ASP A 166 9.15 10.62 13.06
N GLY A 167 9.82 10.78 14.21
CA GLY A 167 9.37 10.31 15.50
C GLY A 167 9.19 8.80 15.58
N VAL A 168 10.06 8.04 14.92
CA VAL A 168 10.09 6.58 14.98
C VAL A 168 10.43 6.13 16.39
N SER A 169 9.53 5.40 17.01
CA SER A 169 9.75 4.76 18.31
C SER A 169 9.42 3.28 18.21
N LEU A 170 10.28 2.43 18.74
CA LEU A 170 10.17 0.98 18.63
C LEU A 170 10.58 0.35 19.95
N GLU A 171 9.79 -0.60 20.42
CA GLU A 171 10.12 -1.46 21.54
C GLU A 171 9.90 -2.92 21.15
N ALA A 172 10.95 -3.74 21.24
CA ALA A 172 10.85 -5.18 21.07
C ALA A 172 11.16 -5.86 22.39
N TYR A 173 10.28 -6.78 22.81
CA TYR A 173 10.37 -7.56 24.03
C TYR A 173 10.46 -9.03 23.64
N LEU A 174 11.56 -9.68 23.99
CA LEU A 174 11.73 -11.11 23.79
C LEU A 174 11.29 -11.85 25.06
N ASN A 175 10.33 -12.77 24.93
CA ASN A 175 9.77 -13.53 26.04
C ASN A 175 9.70 -15.01 25.66
N ALA A 176 10.34 -15.86 26.46
CA ALA A 176 10.58 -17.27 26.15
C ALA A 176 11.20 -17.50 24.74
N ALA A 177 11.98 -16.53 24.26
CA ALA A 177 12.65 -16.59 22.97
C ALA A 177 14.01 -17.28 23.11
N TYR A 178 14.45 -18.00 22.08
CA TYR A 178 15.77 -18.63 22.06
C TYR A 178 16.30 -18.75 20.63
N ILE A 179 17.62 -18.88 20.52
CA ILE A 179 18.34 -19.22 19.29
C ILE A 179 18.81 -20.67 19.39
N ASP A 180 18.60 -21.46 18.35
CA ASP A 180 19.09 -22.83 18.25
C ASP A 180 19.65 -23.12 16.86
N ILE A 181 20.52 -24.13 16.75
CA ILE A 181 20.97 -24.65 15.46
C ILE A 181 20.16 -25.90 15.18
N VAL A 182 19.29 -25.82 14.17
CA VAL A 182 18.40 -26.91 13.78
C VAL A 182 18.85 -27.50 12.46
N ASN A 183 18.67 -28.80 12.28
CA ASN A 183 18.83 -29.41 10.95
C ASN A 183 17.53 -29.23 10.17
N GLY A 184 17.59 -28.44 9.09
CA GLY A 184 16.52 -28.30 8.11
C GLY A 184 16.81 -29.13 6.85
N GLY A 185 15.81 -29.27 5.98
CA GLY A 185 15.96 -29.92 4.66
C GLY A 185 17.00 -29.27 3.73
N SER A 186 17.59 -28.14 4.12
CA SER A 186 18.65 -27.40 3.43
C SER A 186 20.00 -27.38 4.18
N GLY A 187 20.17 -28.20 5.23
CA GLY A 187 21.38 -28.23 6.07
C GLY A 187 21.15 -27.65 7.47
N SER A 188 22.21 -27.25 8.16
CA SER A 188 22.10 -26.59 9.47
C SER A 188 21.60 -25.15 9.31
N GLU A 189 20.53 -24.81 10.02
CA GLU A 189 19.87 -23.51 9.98
C GLU A 189 19.89 -22.89 11.39
N VAL A 190 20.08 -21.57 11.47
CA VAL A 190 19.94 -20.83 12.73
C VAL A 190 18.47 -20.49 12.91
N GLN A 191 17.84 -21.02 13.96
CA GLN A 191 16.45 -20.75 14.29
C GLN A 191 16.37 -19.75 15.44
N LEU A 192 15.71 -18.61 15.21
CA LEU A 192 15.18 -17.76 16.28
C LEU A 192 13.74 -18.17 16.55
N ASN A 193 13.47 -18.74 17.72
CA ASN A 193 12.11 -18.93 18.21
C ASN A 193 11.67 -17.68 18.98
N LEU A 194 10.47 -17.18 18.66
CA LEU A 194 9.95 -15.93 19.19
C LEU A 194 9.14 -16.11 20.49
N GLY A 195 8.87 -17.34 20.94
CA GLY A 195 8.08 -17.59 22.15
C GLY A 195 6.75 -16.83 22.14
N THR A 196 6.57 -15.95 23.12
CA THR A 196 5.44 -15.01 23.22
C THR A 196 5.94 -13.56 23.26
N SER A 197 6.79 -13.21 22.30
CA SER A 197 7.41 -11.88 22.19
C SER A 197 6.41 -10.80 21.80
N ARG A 198 6.76 -9.53 22.06
CA ARG A 198 5.92 -8.37 21.71
C ARG A 198 6.74 -7.30 21.02
N PHE A 199 6.15 -6.65 20.02
CA PHE A 199 6.73 -5.55 19.29
C PHE A 199 5.76 -4.37 19.27
N VAL A 200 6.20 -3.22 19.77
CA VAL A 200 5.43 -1.97 19.72
C VAL A 200 6.18 -0.99 18.83
N GLY A 201 5.50 -0.43 17.84
CA GLY A 201 6.08 0.51 16.89
C GLY A 201 5.20 1.74 16.69
N GLN A 202 5.81 2.91 16.53
CA GLN A 202 5.14 4.16 16.27
C GLN A 202 5.96 5.02 15.30
N ILE A 203 5.28 5.67 14.36
CA ILE A 203 5.84 6.69 13.46
C ILE A 203 4.96 7.92 13.62
N ASN A 204 5.51 9.05 14.08
CA ASN A 204 4.73 10.26 14.32
C ASN A 204 4.34 10.99 13.04
N GLY A 205 5.15 10.88 12.00
CA GLY A 205 4.81 11.42 10.69
C GLY A 205 5.78 10.98 9.63
N LEU A 206 5.27 10.75 8.42
CA LEU A 206 6.06 10.67 7.20
C LEU A 206 5.95 12.00 6.46
N ARG A 207 7.07 12.65 6.17
CA ARG A 207 7.18 13.99 5.59
C ARG A 207 8.11 13.99 4.39
N MET A 208 8.13 15.10 3.65
CA MET A 208 9.05 15.27 2.53
C MET A 208 9.73 16.64 2.63
N ASP A 209 10.96 16.69 2.12
CA ASP A 209 11.68 17.91 1.80
C ASP A 209 12.08 17.86 0.33
N LEU A 210 11.39 18.68 -0.47
CA LEU A 210 11.62 18.84 -1.90
C LEU A 210 12.42 20.12 -2.21
N ALA A 211 13.07 20.72 -1.22
CA ALA A 211 14.03 21.80 -1.44
C ALA A 211 15.34 21.21 -2.00
N GLN A 212 15.72 21.66 -3.20
CA GLN A 212 16.91 21.10 -3.86
C GLN A 212 18.20 21.47 -3.10
N GLY A 213 18.99 20.44 -2.77
CA GLY A 213 20.33 20.56 -2.19
C GLY A 213 20.32 20.94 -0.71
N ASP A 214 21.48 20.84 -0.05
CA ASP A 214 21.56 21.14 1.39
C ASP A 214 21.46 22.66 1.66
N PRO A 215 20.68 23.10 2.67
CA PRO A 215 20.62 24.51 3.04
C PRO A 215 21.92 24.98 3.68
N SER A 216 22.13 26.30 3.72
CA SER A 216 23.31 26.92 4.34
C SER A 216 23.40 26.64 5.86
N SER A 217 22.26 26.40 6.51
CA SER A 217 22.14 25.92 7.88
C SER A 217 21.88 24.41 7.92
N SER A 218 22.44 23.68 8.88
CA SER A 218 22.17 22.23 9.01
C SER A 218 20.67 21.95 9.21
N VAL A 219 20.07 21.15 8.33
CA VAL A 219 18.75 20.55 8.56
C VAL A 219 18.88 19.52 9.68
N THR A 220 17.98 19.60 10.65
CA THR A 220 17.83 18.59 11.70
C THR A 220 16.35 18.35 11.93
N PRO A 221 15.96 17.27 12.63
CA PRO A 221 14.54 17.04 12.94
C PRO A 221 13.86 18.21 13.67
N SER A 222 14.62 18.94 14.49
CA SER A 222 14.16 20.14 15.23
C SER A 222 14.22 21.44 14.42
N THR A 223 14.96 21.46 13.33
CA THR A 223 15.11 22.62 12.43
C THR A 223 14.91 22.14 10.99
N PRO A 224 13.64 21.84 10.60
CA PRO A 224 13.33 21.36 9.26
C PRO A 224 13.65 22.43 8.22
N ASP A 225 13.86 22.01 6.97
CA ASP A 225 14.07 22.94 5.88
C ASP A 225 12.78 23.70 5.57
N THR A 226 12.79 25.02 5.77
CA THR A 226 11.62 25.88 5.55
C THR A 226 11.51 26.37 4.11
N ARG A 227 12.45 26.00 3.22
CA ARG A 227 12.39 26.31 1.78
C ARG A 227 11.31 25.48 1.07
N ASP A 228 10.98 24.29 1.56
CA ASP A 228 9.81 23.53 1.08
C ASP A 228 8.54 24.07 1.75
N PRO A 229 7.56 24.62 1.01
CA PRO A 229 6.31 25.11 1.59
C PRO A 229 5.46 24.02 2.26
N ASN A 230 5.73 22.72 2.04
CA ASN A 230 5.00 21.61 2.64
C ASN A 230 5.77 20.92 3.79
N TYR A 231 6.86 21.52 4.30
CA TYR A 231 7.74 20.90 5.33
C TYR A 231 7.02 20.43 6.61
N ASN A 232 5.86 21.02 6.92
CA ASN A 232 5.06 20.72 8.10
C ASN A 232 3.94 19.69 7.86
N ARG A 233 3.73 19.27 6.61
CA ARG A 233 2.65 18.33 6.26
C ARG A 233 3.12 16.90 6.39
N SER A 234 2.25 15.99 6.83
CA SER A 234 2.55 14.57 6.91
C SER A 234 1.56 13.69 6.14
N PHE A 235 2.00 12.50 5.73
CA PHE A 235 1.13 11.41 5.30
C PHE A 235 0.33 10.77 6.45
N GLY A 236 0.42 11.29 7.67
CA GLY A 236 -0.27 10.78 8.85
C GLY A 236 0.64 9.98 9.80
N ARG A 237 0.04 9.50 10.89
CA ARG A 237 0.72 8.75 11.97
C ARG A 237 0.40 7.27 11.87
N LEU A 238 1.40 6.44 12.18
CA LEU A 238 1.26 4.99 12.27
C LEU A 238 1.58 4.51 13.68
N SER A 239 0.82 3.54 14.20
CA SER A 239 1.08 2.86 15.46
C SER A 239 0.72 1.38 15.34
N MET A 240 1.54 0.51 15.92
CA MET A 240 1.35 -0.93 15.91
C MET A 240 1.76 -1.55 17.24
N ASP A 241 1.04 -2.60 17.62
CA ASP A 241 1.32 -3.42 18.80
C ASP A 241 1.10 -4.88 18.42
N LEU A 242 2.19 -5.61 18.24
CA LEU A 242 2.20 -6.96 17.68
C LEU A 242 2.63 -7.94 18.77
N ASN A 243 1.79 -8.92 19.08
CA ASN A 243 2.22 -10.09 19.83
C ASN A 243 2.63 -11.17 18.83
N LEU A 244 3.90 -11.56 18.91
CA LEU A 244 4.59 -12.41 17.95
C LEU A 244 4.92 -13.75 18.59
N GLY A 245 4.75 -14.81 17.80
CA GLY A 245 5.18 -16.16 18.13
C GLY A 245 5.73 -16.89 16.90
N GLY A 246 5.97 -18.20 17.06
CA GLY A 246 6.55 -19.02 16.01
C GLY A 246 8.06 -18.87 15.91
N SER A 247 8.62 -18.95 14.70
CA SER A 247 10.06 -18.96 14.47
C SER A 247 10.48 -18.34 13.14
N ILE A 248 11.70 -17.83 13.10
CA ILE A 248 12.41 -17.44 11.89
C ILE A 248 13.65 -18.30 11.78
N ARG A 249 13.82 -19.04 10.67
CA ARG A 249 15.07 -19.78 10.41
C ARG A 249 15.88 -19.10 9.32
N ILE A 250 17.18 -19.08 9.49
CA ILE A 250 18.14 -18.46 8.58
C ILE A 250 19.16 -19.52 8.16
N ALA A 251 19.37 -19.66 6.86
CA ALA A 251 20.32 -20.58 6.27
C ALA A 251 21.09 -19.91 5.12
N GLY A 252 22.21 -20.50 4.70
CA GLY A 252 22.86 -20.11 3.45
C GLY A 252 22.12 -20.64 2.22
N GLY A 253 22.31 -19.99 1.07
CA GLY A 253 21.84 -20.42 -0.24
C GLY A 253 20.86 -19.44 -0.89
N GLY A 254 21.15 -19.04 -2.13
CA GLY A 254 20.34 -18.11 -2.91
C GLY A 254 19.19 -18.78 -3.66
N ALA A 255 18.55 -18.03 -4.56
CA ALA A 255 17.63 -18.61 -5.55
C ALA A 255 18.42 -19.47 -6.54
N SER A 256 19.62 -19.01 -6.86
CA SER A 256 20.74 -19.71 -7.45
C SER A 256 21.99 -19.46 -6.59
N GLY A 257 23.03 -20.28 -6.70
CA GLY A 257 24.33 -19.95 -6.10
C GLY A 257 24.34 -19.67 -4.59
N ASP A 258 25.23 -18.78 -4.18
CA ASP A 258 25.37 -18.33 -2.80
C ASP A 258 24.27 -17.31 -2.46
N GLY A 259 23.88 -17.23 -1.18
CA GLY A 259 22.80 -16.33 -0.80
C GLY A 259 22.41 -16.48 0.66
N LEU A 260 21.38 -15.74 1.06
CA LEU A 260 20.76 -15.85 2.36
C LEU A 260 19.33 -16.36 2.19
N ARG A 261 18.96 -17.42 2.91
CA ARG A 261 17.61 -17.99 2.91
C ARG A 261 16.95 -17.79 4.27
N ILE A 262 15.76 -17.21 4.26
CA ILE A 262 14.97 -16.92 5.46
C ILE A 262 13.66 -17.71 5.37
N LYS A 263 13.40 -18.61 6.31
CA LYS A 263 12.15 -19.37 6.41
C LYS A 263 11.32 -18.81 7.56
N PRO A 264 10.38 -17.88 7.29
CA PRO A 264 9.43 -17.44 8.29
C PRO A 264 8.41 -18.54 8.62
N ASN A 265 8.08 -18.66 9.89
CA ASN A 265 6.87 -19.27 10.40
C ASN A 265 6.41 -18.43 11.60
N ILE A 266 5.94 -17.22 11.30
CA ILE A 266 5.62 -16.19 12.29
C ILE A 266 4.12 -16.21 12.56
N THR A 267 3.74 -16.20 13.83
CA THR A 267 2.33 -16.11 14.24
C THR A 267 2.06 -14.75 14.87
N PHE A 268 0.91 -14.17 14.57
CA PHE A 268 0.37 -12.97 15.20
C PHE A 268 -0.84 -13.34 16.03
N SER A 269 -0.98 -12.74 17.21
CA SER A 269 -2.16 -12.94 18.05
C SER A 269 -2.58 -11.64 18.74
N ASN A 270 -3.88 -11.34 18.76
CA ASN A 270 -4.44 -10.19 19.48
C ASN A 270 -3.66 -8.88 19.26
N SER A 271 -3.20 -8.65 18.04
CA SER A 271 -2.36 -7.51 17.68
C SER A 271 -3.22 -6.33 17.22
N LEU A 272 -2.63 -5.13 17.21
CA LEU A 272 -3.29 -3.89 16.84
C LEU A 272 -2.47 -3.16 15.76
N PHE A 273 -3.17 -2.64 14.76
CA PHE A 273 -2.62 -1.69 13.80
C PHE A 273 -3.52 -0.45 13.75
N GLN A 274 -2.93 0.73 13.80
CA GLN A 274 -3.65 2.00 13.73
C GLN A 274 -2.93 2.99 12.84
N TYR A 275 -3.61 3.46 11.80
CA TYR A 275 -3.26 4.68 11.09
C TYR A 275 -4.15 5.83 11.61
N GLN A 276 -3.57 7.00 11.77
CA GLN A 276 -4.26 8.18 12.28
C GLN A 276 -3.96 9.43 11.46
N ASP A 277 -5.03 10.16 11.18
CA ASP A 277 -5.09 11.50 10.60
C ASP A 277 -6.09 12.31 11.48
N ALA A 278 -7.06 13.02 10.90
CA ALA A 278 -8.19 13.61 11.61
C ALA A 278 -9.13 12.56 12.23
N GLY A 279 -9.27 11.41 11.58
CA GLY A 279 -9.92 10.19 12.05
C GLY A 279 -8.94 9.04 12.22
N ILE A 280 -9.46 7.82 12.37
CA ILE A 280 -8.67 6.62 12.64
C ILE A 280 -9.04 5.50 11.68
N LEU A 281 -8.03 4.80 11.14
CA LEU A 281 -8.16 3.49 10.53
C LEU A 281 -7.51 2.48 11.47
N ARG A 282 -8.29 1.60 12.10
CA ARG A 282 -7.80 0.66 13.12
C ARG A 282 -8.23 -0.76 12.85
N ALA A 283 -7.26 -1.67 12.82
CA ALA A 283 -7.48 -3.10 12.78
C ALA A 283 -7.18 -3.70 14.16
N GLU A 284 -8.22 -4.22 14.79
CA GLU A 284 -8.20 -4.83 16.12
C GLU A 284 -8.16 -6.35 16.03
N ASN A 285 -7.60 -6.98 17.06
CA ASN A 285 -7.48 -8.43 17.17
C ASN A 285 -6.81 -9.08 15.94
N PHE A 286 -5.83 -8.39 15.35
CA PHE A 286 -5.05 -8.91 14.25
C PHE A 286 -4.35 -10.20 14.67
N SER A 287 -4.68 -11.29 13.99
CA SER A 287 -4.17 -12.62 14.27
C SER A 287 -3.91 -13.36 12.95
N GLY A 288 -2.98 -14.30 12.95
CA GLY A 288 -2.65 -15.02 11.71
C GLY A 288 -1.26 -15.63 11.68
N THR A 289 -0.86 -16.09 10.52
CA THR A 289 0.43 -16.72 10.25
C THR A 289 1.03 -16.24 8.94
N ILE A 290 2.35 -16.02 8.93
CA ILE A 290 3.15 -15.88 7.71
C ILE A 290 4.16 -17.03 7.69
N ALA A 291 4.06 -17.89 6.68
CA ALA A 291 4.85 -19.11 6.60
C ALA A 291 5.40 -19.34 5.18
N SER A 292 6.66 -19.80 5.12
CA SER A 292 7.27 -20.32 3.88
C SER A 292 8.13 -21.54 4.21
N THR A 293 7.90 -22.63 3.48
CA THR A 293 8.59 -23.91 3.66
C THR A 293 9.93 -23.90 2.92
N SER A 294 9.93 -23.40 1.69
CA SER A 294 11.16 -23.28 0.87
C SER A 294 12.02 -22.09 1.32
N GLY A 295 11.39 -21.07 1.89
CA GLY A 295 12.03 -19.83 2.34
C GLY A 295 12.08 -18.75 1.26
N ILE A 296 12.36 -17.54 1.73
CA ILE A 296 12.63 -16.35 0.95
C ILE A 296 14.14 -16.21 0.83
N THR A 297 14.66 -16.16 -0.39
CA THR A 297 16.09 -16.03 -0.67
C THR A 297 16.44 -14.59 -1.02
N LEU A 298 17.51 -14.05 -0.43
CA LEU A 298 18.20 -12.85 -0.85
C LEU A 298 19.48 -13.25 -1.59
N ASP A 299 19.64 -12.71 -2.79
CA ASP A 299 20.70 -13.07 -3.75
C ASP A 299 21.15 -11.82 -4.54
N LEU A 300 22.40 -11.79 -5.02
CA LEU A 300 22.96 -10.71 -5.85
C LEU A 300 23.36 -11.25 -7.21
N ASP A 301 22.77 -10.73 -8.28
CA ASP A 301 23.00 -11.24 -9.63
C ASP A 301 22.95 -10.08 -10.66
N SER A 302 23.05 -10.38 -11.96
CA SER A 302 23.00 -9.39 -13.04
C SER A 302 22.41 -9.96 -14.31
N ASP A 303 21.69 -9.13 -15.06
CA ASP A 303 21.19 -9.45 -16.39
C ASP A 303 21.61 -8.37 -17.42
N ALA A 304 21.01 -8.41 -18.61
CA ALA A 304 21.28 -7.44 -19.67
C ALA A 304 20.98 -5.97 -19.28
N ARG A 305 20.19 -5.73 -18.22
CA ARG A 305 19.87 -4.39 -17.71
C ARG A 305 20.81 -3.96 -16.57
N GLY A 306 21.71 -4.83 -16.13
CA GLY A 306 22.68 -4.55 -15.07
C GLY A 306 22.48 -5.39 -13.80
N PRO A 307 23.24 -5.07 -12.74
CA PRO A 307 23.24 -5.86 -11.50
C PRO A 307 22.01 -5.53 -10.63
N TYR A 308 21.48 -6.54 -9.93
CA TYR A 308 20.30 -6.44 -9.06
C TYR A 308 20.42 -7.26 -7.77
N ALA A 309 19.73 -6.83 -6.72
CA ALA A 309 19.46 -7.65 -5.55
C ALA A 309 18.10 -8.33 -5.72
N GLN A 310 18.04 -9.65 -5.60
CA GLN A 310 16.83 -10.44 -5.80
C GLN A 310 16.31 -10.98 -4.48
N LEU A 311 15.02 -10.78 -4.24
CA LEU A 311 14.22 -11.54 -3.30
C LEU A 311 13.37 -12.54 -4.08
N ALA A 312 13.49 -13.83 -3.80
CA ALA A 312 12.68 -14.86 -4.48
C ALA A 312 12.14 -15.87 -3.48
N PHE A 313 10.99 -16.46 -3.78
CA PHE A 313 10.37 -17.47 -2.94
C PHE A 313 9.52 -18.42 -3.78
N ALA A 314 9.63 -19.73 -3.52
CA ALA A 314 8.83 -20.72 -4.24
C ALA A 314 7.42 -20.87 -3.66
N ASP A 315 7.28 -20.60 -2.36
CA ASP A 315 6.03 -20.62 -1.63
C ASP A 315 6.03 -19.54 -0.53
N LEU A 316 4.90 -18.86 -0.37
CA LEU A 316 4.64 -17.96 0.75
C LEU A 316 3.14 -17.97 1.05
N ASN A 317 2.78 -18.44 2.24
CA ASN A 317 1.41 -18.41 2.73
C ASN A 317 1.24 -17.30 3.77
N ILE A 318 0.24 -16.46 3.57
CA ILE A 318 -0.17 -15.42 4.51
C ILE A 318 -1.64 -15.69 4.84
N ASN A 319 -1.91 -16.09 6.08
CA ASN A 319 -3.27 -16.32 6.56
C ASN A 319 -3.52 -15.39 7.73
N THR A 320 -4.39 -14.39 7.57
CA THR A 320 -4.62 -13.36 8.58
C THR A 320 -6.09 -13.09 8.80
N THR A 321 -6.44 -12.61 9.97
CA THR A 321 -7.78 -12.14 10.33
C THR A 321 -7.67 -10.89 11.16
N PHE A 322 -8.44 -9.88 10.79
CA PHE A 322 -8.70 -8.68 11.57
C PHE A 322 -10.04 -8.88 12.27
N GLY A 323 -10.06 -9.01 13.59
CA GLY A 323 -11.30 -9.26 14.34
C GLY A 323 -12.21 -8.03 14.47
N GLY A 324 -11.70 -6.84 14.15
CA GLY A 324 -12.50 -5.61 14.05
C GLY A 324 -11.81 -4.58 13.16
N LEU A 325 -12.47 -4.11 12.11
CA LEU A 325 -11.98 -2.98 11.32
C LEU A 325 -12.83 -1.73 11.59
N ILE A 326 -12.19 -0.63 11.98
CA ILE A 326 -12.81 0.67 12.23
C ILE A 326 -12.28 1.67 11.22
N MET A 327 -13.20 2.40 10.59
CA MET A 327 -12.90 3.45 9.61
C MET A 327 -13.59 4.75 10.02
N GLY A 328 -12.79 5.69 10.51
CA GLY A 328 -13.20 7.04 10.89
C GLY A 328 -13.22 7.25 12.39
N ASN A 329 -14.38 7.63 12.96
CA ASN A 329 -14.49 7.85 14.40
C ASN A 329 -14.38 6.51 15.17
N PRO A 330 -13.50 6.39 16.18
CA PRO A 330 -13.37 5.17 16.99
C PRO A 330 -14.61 4.78 17.81
N THR A 331 -15.58 5.70 17.97
CA THR A 331 -16.90 5.39 18.55
C THR A 331 -17.91 4.88 17.51
N ASN A 332 -17.57 4.92 16.22
CA ASN A 332 -18.41 4.32 15.17
C ASN A 332 -18.44 2.80 15.32
N GLN A 333 -19.46 2.20 14.72
CA GLN A 333 -19.57 0.75 14.61
C GLN A 333 -18.44 0.19 13.75
N LYS A 334 -18.15 -1.10 13.92
CA LYS A 334 -17.10 -1.81 13.17
C LYS A 334 -17.63 -2.27 11.82
N LEU A 335 -16.73 -2.59 10.90
CA LEU A 335 -17.08 -3.36 9.71
C LEU A 335 -17.53 -4.79 10.06
N GLY A 336 -17.05 -5.31 11.19
CA GLY A 336 -16.96 -6.73 11.48
C GLY A 336 -15.52 -7.21 11.35
N SER A 337 -15.32 -8.43 10.88
CA SER A 337 -13.99 -9.03 10.68
C SER A 337 -13.65 -9.27 9.21
N LEU A 338 -12.36 -9.15 8.88
CA LEU A 338 -11.81 -9.42 7.55
C LEU A 338 -10.74 -10.50 7.67
N GLY A 339 -10.95 -11.63 7.00
CA GLY A 339 -9.97 -12.71 6.88
C GLY A 339 -9.36 -12.75 5.48
N LEU A 340 -8.06 -13.00 5.39
CA LEU A 340 -7.31 -13.14 4.15
C LEU A 340 -6.50 -14.43 4.19
N ASN A 341 -6.60 -15.23 3.14
CA ASN A 341 -5.70 -16.34 2.87
C ASN A 341 -5.04 -16.10 1.52
N LEU A 342 -3.77 -15.72 1.52
CA LEU A 342 -2.98 -15.42 0.34
C LEU A 342 -1.91 -16.50 0.19
N ASN A 343 -2.00 -17.25 -0.91
CA ASN A 343 -1.10 -18.36 -1.21
C ASN A 343 -0.31 -18.07 -2.49
N PHE A 344 0.93 -17.63 -2.31
CA PHE A 344 1.87 -17.47 -3.41
C PHE A 344 2.63 -18.76 -3.63
N ILE A 345 2.67 -19.21 -4.87
CA ILE A 345 3.32 -20.46 -5.24
C ILE A 345 3.87 -20.37 -6.65
N ASP A 346 5.05 -20.94 -6.88
CA ASP A 346 5.59 -21.10 -8.22
C ASP A 346 4.83 -22.17 -9.02
N GLN A 347 4.46 -21.88 -10.27
CA GLN A 347 3.80 -22.83 -11.18
C GLN A 347 4.37 -22.74 -12.60
N GLY A 348 5.20 -23.70 -12.99
CA GLY A 348 5.85 -23.71 -14.29
C GLY A 348 6.72 -22.47 -14.51
N ALA A 349 6.37 -21.66 -15.51
CA ALA A 349 7.05 -20.39 -15.82
C ALA A 349 6.63 -19.21 -14.92
N GLN A 350 5.52 -19.34 -14.17
CA GLN A 350 5.05 -18.32 -13.24
C GLN A 350 5.81 -18.45 -11.92
N LYS A 351 6.61 -17.44 -11.62
CA LYS A 351 7.54 -17.41 -10.48
C LYS A 351 7.29 -16.22 -9.59
N ASN A 352 7.65 -16.31 -8.32
CA ASN A 352 7.55 -15.19 -7.39
C ASN A 352 8.93 -14.62 -7.07
N TRP A 353 9.16 -13.37 -7.46
CA TRP A 353 10.41 -12.68 -7.18
C TRP A 353 10.28 -11.15 -7.29
N LEU A 354 11.20 -10.45 -6.65
CA LEU A 354 11.40 -9.00 -6.68
C LEU A 354 12.89 -8.74 -6.91
N LYS A 355 13.23 -8.07 -8.01
CA LYS A 355 14.61 -7.66 -8.34
C LYS A 355 14.75 -6.15 -8.17
N LEU A 356 15.58 -5.71 -7.25
CA LEU A 356 15.87 -4.31 -6.96
C LEU A 356 17.16 -3.87 -7.66
N ARG A 357 17.09 -2.77 -8.40
CA ARG A 357 18.21 -2.15 -9.10
C ARG A 357 18.38 -0.69 -8.68
N PRO A 358 19.63 -0.21 -8.60
CA PRO A 358 19.89 1.19 -8.31
C PRO A 358 19.54 2.10 -9.50
N GLY A 359 19.00 3.27 -9.21
CA GLY A 359 18.44 4.22 -10.17
C GLY A 359 16.96 3.94 -10.42
N GLY A 360 16.15 5.00 -10.55
CA GLY A 360 14.72 4.89 -10.81
C GLY A 360 14.35 5.13 -12.28
N ALA A 361 13.32 5.95 -12.52
CA ALA A 361 12.84 6.24 -13.87
C ALA A 361 13.97 6.69 -14.82
N SER A 362 13.92 6.33 -16.10
CA SER A 362 14.95 6.74 -17.08
C SER A 362 15.07 8.27 -17.26
N THR A 363 14.08 9.01 -16.78
CA THR A 363 13.98 10.47 -16.77
C THR A 363 14.38 11.09 -15.43
N SER A 364 14.55 10.30 -14.36
CA SER A 364 15.16 10.75 -13.11
C SER A 364 16.69 10.66 -13.22
N ALA A 365 17.40 11.34 -12.31
CA ALA A 365 18.85 11.34 -12.30
C ALA A 365 19.41 9.98 -11.77
N ALA A 366 20.71 9.90 -11.47
CA ALA A 366 21.39 8.61 -11.18
C ALA A 366 20.98 7.93 -9.86
N GLN A 367 20.07 8.50 -9.07
CA GLN A 367 19.54 7.92 -7.83
C GLN A 367 18.06 7.50 -7.98
N GLY A 368 17.62 6.57 -7.14
CA GLY A 368 16.27 6.03 -7.11
C GLY A 368 16.27 4.52 -7.02
N VAL A 369 15.08 3.90 -7.11
CA VAL A 369 14.94 2.44 -7.07
C VAL A 369 14.13 1.96 -8.28
N THR A 370 14.66 0.99 -9.01
CA THR A 370 13.89 0.24 -10.01
C THR A 370 13.64 -1.17 -9.49
N ALA A 371 12.39 -1.59 -9.48
CA ALA A 371 11.96 -2.92 -9.08
C ALA A 371 11.35 -3.65 -10.27
N ASP A 372 11.94 -4.77 -10.68
CA ASP A 372 11.19 -5.74 -11.49
C ASP A 372 10.48 -6.71 -10.55
N VAL A 373 9.21 -6.96 -10.82
CA VAL A 373 8.34 -7.79 -9.98
C VAL A 373 7.76 -8.91 -10.82
N SER A 374 7.72 -10.11 -10.26
CA SER A 374 6.92 -11.23 -10.75
C SER A 374 6.16 -11.83 -9.59
N TRP A 375 4.87 -12.07 -9.79
CA TRP A 375 4.02 -12.69 -8.78
C TRP A 375 3.15 -13.78 -9.40
N ASN A 376 2.86 -14.78 -8.59
CA ASN A 376 1.89 -15.82 -8.87
C ASN A 376 1.23 -16.27 -7.57
N MET A 377 -0.05 -15.92 -7.45
CA MET A 377 -0.92 -16.26 -6.34
C MET A 377 -2.02 -17.17 -6.84
N ALA A 378 -2.23 -18.29 -6.16
CA ALA A 378 -3.19 -19.30 -6.57
C ALA A 378 -3.98 -19.84 -5.37
N ASN A 379 -5.28 -20.07 -5.59
CA ASN A 379 -6.20 -20.65 -4.60
C ASN A 379 -6.27 -19.83 -3.29
N SER A 380 -6.27 -18.51 -3.42
CA SER A 380 -6.42 -17.58 -2.31
C SER A 380 -7.90 -17.27 -2.03
N SER A 381 -8.19 -16.71 -0.86
CA SER A 381 -9.54 -16.28 -0.51
C SER A 381 -9.55 -15.05 0.39
N ALA A 382 -10.60 -14.25 0.29
CA ALA A 382 -10.89 -13.20 1.26
C ALA A 382 -12.29 -13.46 1.86
N VAL A 383 -12.45 -13.21 3.15
CA VAL A 383 -13.72 -13.36 3.86
C VAL A 383 -14.05 -12.09 4.61
N VAL A 384 -15.24 -11.55 4.39
CA VAL A 384 -15.81 -10.49 5.20
C VAL A 384 -16.86 -11.12 6.09
N THR A 385 -16.76 -10.94 7.41
CA THR A 385 -17.76 -11.44 8.35
C THR A 385 -18.36 -10.28 9.11
N ASP A 386 -19.66 -10.14 8.97
CA ASP A 386 -20.47 -9.06 9.49
C ASP A 386 -21.55 -9.65 10.41
N ASN A 387 -21.57 -9.24 11.68
CA ASN A 387 -22.46 -9.76 12.72
C ASN A 387 -22.45 -11.30 12.82
N GLY A 388 -21.30 -11.92 12.55
CA GLY A 388 -21.12 -13.38 12.53
C GLY A 388 -21.52 -14.07 11.21
N ASN A 389 -22.01 -13.34 10.21
CA ASN A 389 -22.35 -13.86 8.89
C ASN A 389 -21.23 -13.59 7.88
N SER A 390 -20.71 -14.64 7.25
CA SER A 390 -19.55 -14.52 6.37
C SER A 390 -19.90 -14.50 4.88
N MET A 391 -19.18 -13.68 4.12
CA MET A 391 -19.13 -13.70 2.66
C MET A 391 -17.69 -13.95 2.21
N TRP A 392 -17.51 -14.91 1.32
CA TRP A 392 -16.22 -15.41 0.85
C TRP A 392 -16.02 -15.08 -0.63
N PHE A 393 -14.95 -14.36 -0.95
CA PHE A 393 -14.36 -14.30 -2.28
C PHE A 393 -13.43 -15.49 -2.43
N SER A 394 -13.85 -16.48 -3.21
CA SER A 394 -13.18 -17.77 -3.30
C SER A 394 -12.35 -17.92 -4.58
N GLY A 395 -11.27 -18.68 -4.50
CA GLY A 395 -10.47 -19.06 -5.67
C GLY A 395 -9.75 -17.90 -6.33
N LEU A 396 -9.38 -16.87 -5.55
CA LEU A 396 -8.61 -15.73 -6.02
C LEU A 396 -7.29 -16.23 -6.62
N LYS A 397 -7.06 -15.89 -7.89
CA LYS A 397 -5.86 -16.21 -8.65
C LYS A 397 -5.36 -14.94 -9.32
N THR A 398 -4.06 -14.67 -9.22
CA THR A 398 -3.43 -13.60 -9.99
C THR A 398 -1.99 -13.93 -10.31
N ASN A 399 -1.56 -13.54 -11.50
CA ASN A 399 -0.17 -13.63 -11.91
C ASN A 399 0.18 -12.42 -12.78
N GLY A 400 1.45 -12.08 -12.81
CA GLY A 400 1.94 -11.03 -13.67
C GLY A 400 3.38 -10.70 -13.44
N THR A 401 3.87 -9.81 -14.30
CA THR A 401 5.23 -9.27 -14.23
C THR A 401 5.21 -7.80 -14.62
N GLY A 402 6.16 -7.02 -14.11
CA GLY A 402 6.30 -5.63 -14.54
C GLY A 402 7.50 -4.93 -13.92
N THR A 403 7.78 -3.73 -14.42
CA THR A 403 8.79 -2.85 -13.85
C THR A 403 8.12 -1.68 -13.14
N PHE A 404 8.58 -1.41 -11.93
CA PHE A 404 8.18 -0.30 -11.09
C PHE A 404 9.39 0.58 -10.82
N THR A 405 9.19 1.88 -10.67
CA THR A 405 10.26 2.79 -10.22
C THR A 405 9.77 3.60 -9.03
N LEU A 406 10.67 3.92 -8.10
CA LEU A 406 10.43 4.80 -6.97
C LEU A 406 11.46 5.93 -7.03
N ASP A 407 10.95 7.16 -7.14
CA ASP A 407 11.77 8.36 -7.29
C ASP A 407 11.17 9.52 -6.50
N MET A 408 12.00 10.42 -5.99
CA MET A 408 11.57 11.74 -5.55
C MET A 408 11.74 12.73 -6.69
N THR A 409 10.63 13.35 -7.11
CA THR A 409 10.60 14.23 -8.27
C THR A 409 10.24 15.66 -7.89
N LYS A 410 10.91 16.62 -8.53
CA LYS A 410 10.68 18.06 -8.37
C LYS A 410 10.87 18.78 -9.71
N GLY A 411 9.89 19.62 -10.07
CA GLY A 411 9.95 20.48 -11.23
C GLY A 411 10.80 21.72 -10.95
N CYS A 412 11.81 21.96 -11.78
CA CYS A 412 12.53 23.22 -11.79
C CYS A 412 11.79 24.22 -12.71
N GLY A 413 11.64 25.48 -12.30
CA GLY A 413 10.94 26.51 -13.07
C GLY A 413 11.54 26.80 -14.45
N THR A 414 10.95 27.71 -15.23
CA THR A 414 11.43 28.12 -16.56
C THR A 414 12.88 28.63 -16.47
N GLY A 415 13.84 27.77 -16.83
CA GLY A 415 15.26 28.05 -16.67
C GLY A 415 16.21 26.87 -16.95
N GLY A 416 15.71 25.63 -17.00
CA GLY A 416 16.45 24.47 -17.53
C GLY A 416 16.54 23.29 -16.56
N VAL A 417 16.80 22.12 -17.13
CA VAL A 417 17.05 20.85 -16.42
C VAL A 417 18.40 20.95 -15.69
N THR A 418 18.39 21.11 -14.37
CA THR A 418 19.57 20.87 -13.54
C THR A 418 19.57 19.42 -13.06
N THR A 419 20.75 18.89 -12.70
CA THR A 419 20.88 17.54 -12.12
C THR A 419 19.95 17.39 -10.90
N GLY A 420 19.02 16.43 -10.94
CA GLY A 420 18.06 16.15 -9.86
C GLY A 420 16.70 16.85 -9.99
N CYS A 421 16.43 17.49 -11.13
CA CYS A 421 15.17 18.15 -11.45
C CYS A 421 14.71 17.76 -12.86
N TYR A 422 13.40 17.86 -13.14
CA TYR A 422 12.88 17.78 -14.51
C TYR A 422 12.48 19.17 -15.03
N ALA A 423 12.42 19.34 -16.37
CA ALA A 423 12.04 20.60 -17.02
C ALA A 423 10.59 20.98 -16.67
N GLY A 424 10.36 21.75 -15.61
CA GLY A 424 9.04 22.23 -15.28
C GLY A 424 8.65 23.37 -16.21
N THR A 425 7.49 23.26 -16.87
CA THR A 425 6.72 24.46 -17.18
C THR A 425 6.33 25.08 -15.84
N SER A 426 6.98 26.19 -15.50
CA SER A 426 6.58 27.03 -14.36
C SER A 426 5.14 27.46 -14.56
N GLY A 427 4.24 26.92 -13.76
CA GLY A 427 2.83 27.23 -13.82
C GLY A 427 2.01 26.08 -14.35
N PHE A 428 0.89 25.87 -13.69
CA PHE A 428 -0.26 25.07 -14.09
C PHE A 428 -0.92 25.60 -15.37
N THR A 429 -0.15 26.03 -16.37
CA THR A 429 -0.67 26.53 -17.65
C THR A 429 -0.99 25.35 -18.54
N ASP A 430 -2.22 24.89 -18.32
CA ASP A 430 -3.02 23.98 -19.13
C ASP A 430 -2.50 22.53 -19.35
N PRO A 431 -2.80 21.62 -18.41
CA PRO A 431 -2.59 20.18 -18.57
C PRO A 431 -3.45 19.53 -19.67
N SER A 432 -4.35 20.27 -20.33
CA SER A 432 -5.41 19.66 -21.16
C SER A 432 -4.99 19.25 -22.57
N LYS A 433 -3.77 19.57 -23.03
CA LYS A 433 -3.29 19.19 -24.38
C LYS A 433 -1.77 18.96 -24.46
N GLY A 434 -1.37 17.68 -24.58
CA GLY A 434 -0.20 17.22 -25.36
C GLY A 434 1.22 17.68 -25.00
N ASN A 435 1.44 18.64 -24.10
CA ASN A 435 2.77 19.19 -23.77
C ASN A 435 3.23 18.90 -22.33
N TYR A 436 2.54 18.03 -21.61
CA TYR A 436 2.95 17.61 -20.27
C TYR A 436 4.10 16.59 -20.33
N ASN A 437 5.19 16.87 -19.61
CA ASN A 437 6.41 16.05 -19.58
C ASN A 437 6.32 14.80 -18.68
N GLY A 438 5.15 14.50 -18.12
CA GLY A 438 4.90 13.29 -17.35
C GLY A 438 5.35 13.29 -15.89
N HIS A 439 5.79 14.42 -15.29
CA HIS A 439 6.31 14.45 -13.90
C HIS A 439 5.65 15.51 -13.00
N TYR A 440 5.33 15.12 -11.76
CA TYR A 440 4.80 15.99 -10.71
C TYR A 440 5.79 16.08 -9.55
N ASP A 441 5.64 17.10 -8.71
CA ASP A 441 6.39 17.20 -7.47
C ASP A 441 5.90 16.14 -6.47
N GLY A 442 6.82 15.38 -5.86
CA GLY A 442 6.48 14.40 -4.81
C GLY A 442 7.19 13.06 -4.94
N LEU A 443 6.71 12.09 -4.16
CA LEU A 443 7.16 10.71 -4.22
C LEU A 443 6.47 10.02 -5.40
N ARG A 444 7.21 9.74 -6.45
CA ARG A 444 6.72 9.13 -7.68
C ARG A 444 6.90 7.62 -7.65
N ILE A 445 5.84 6.91 -8.01
CA ILE A 445 5.82 5.49 -8.31
C ILE A 445 5.48 5.35 -9.79
N GLY A 446 6.45 4.90 -10.59
CA GLY A 446 6.27 4.63 -12.02
C GLY A 446 5.86 3.19 -12.29
N PHE A 447 5.04 2.96 -13.32
CA PHE A 447 4.65 1.65 -13.83
C PHE A 447 5.05 1.55 -15.29
N ASN A 448 5.78 0.50 -15.64
CA ASN A 448 6.14 0.23 -17.01
C ASN A 448 5.92 -1.24 -17.33
N ASN A 449 5.08 -1.47 -18.34
CA ASN A 449 4.74 -2.77 -18.88
C ASN A 449 4.36 -3.79 -17.80
N VAL A 450 3.49 -3.38 -16.87
CA VAL A 450 2.94 -4.27 -15.84
C VAL A 450 1.85 -5.11 -16.49
N VAL A 451 2.23 -6.30 -16.95
CA VAL A 451 1.34 -7.25 -17.62
C VAL A 451 0.87 -8.27 -16.60
N GLY A 452 -0.44 -8.39 -16.43
CA GLY A 452 -1.02 -9.28 -15.44
C GLY A 452 -2.40 -9.79 -15.79
N SER A 453 -2.81 -10.79 -15.05
CA SER A 453 -4.19 -11.29 -15.05
C SER A 453 -4.64 -11.61 -13.64
N TYR A 454 -5.94 -11.48 -13.39
CA TYR A 454 -6.57 -12.02 -12.21
C TYR A 454 -7.91 -12.66 -12.54
N SER A 455 -8.34 -13.59 -11.67
CA SER A 455 -9.67 -14.19 -11.71
C SER A 455 -10.08 -14.68 -10.33
N PHE A 456 -11.38 -14.86 -10.13
CA PHE A 456 -11.93 -15.52 -8.96
C PHE A 456 -13.14 -16.37 -9.33
N ASP A 457 -13.41 -17.41 -8.54
CA ASP A 457 -14.46 -18.38 -8.86
C ASP A 457 -15.86 -17.80 -8.58
N GLY A 458 -15.96 -16.86 -7.64
CA GLY A 458 -17.19 -16.14 -7.31
C GLY A 458 -17.33 -15.85 -5.82
N LEU A 459 -18.54 -15.48 -5.42
CA LEU A 459 -18.92 -15.24 -4.03
C LEU A 459 -19.57 -16.48 -3.41
N ARG A 460 -19.28 -16.77 -2.13
CA ARG A 460 -20.01 -17.75 -1.31
C ARG A 460 -20.51 -17.07 -0.04
N VAL A 461 -21.70 -17.41 0.43
CA VAL A 461 -22.30 -16.80 1.63
C VAL A 461 -22.55 -17.87 2.70
N GLY A 462 -22.27 -17.53 3.95
CA GLY A 462 -22.39 -18.39 5.13
C GLY A 462 -21.14 -19.21 5.44
N SER A 463 -20.71 -20.09 4.51
CA SER A 463 -19.54 -20.93 4.72
C SER A 463 -18.64 -21.01 3.47
N ALA A 464 -17.36 -21.35 3.68
CA ALA A 464 -16.40 -21.54 2.60
C ALA A 464 -16.80 -22.65 1.60
N ASN A 465 -17.64 -23.60 2.02
CA ASN A 465 -18.10 -24.72 1.20
C ASN A 465 -19.50 -24.50 0.59
N ALA A 466 -20.15 -23.36 0.86
CA ALA A 466 -21.47 -23.05 0.30
C ALA A 466 -21.40 -22.90 -1.24
N PRO A 467 -22.43 -23.26 -2.01
CA PRO A 467 -22.43 -23.05 -3.47
C PRO A 467 -22.09 -21.61 -3.88
N LEU A 468 -21.47 -21.46 -5.06
CA LEU A 468 -21.21 -20.14 -5.64
C LEU A 468 -22.54 -19.41 -5.86
N GLN A 469 -22.54 -18.13 -5.52
CA GLN A 469 -23.70 -17.28 -5.61
C GLN A 469 -23.78 -16.64 -7.00
N GLY A 470 -24.97 -16.68 -7.61
CA GLY A 470 -25.29 -15.80 -8.72
C GLY A 470 -25.35 -14.35 -8.26
N GLY A 471 -25.15 -13.39 -9.18
CA GLY A 471 -25.15 -11.96 -8.84
C GLY A 471 -23.76 -11.37 -8.63
N THR A 472 -22.69 -12.12 -8.87
CA THR A 472 -21.33 -11.57 -9.00
C THR A 472 -21.24 -10.49 -10.09
N GLU A 473 -22.16 -10.49 -11.04
CA GLU A 473 -22.30 -9.44 -12.06
C GLU A 473 -22.57 -8.06 -11.46
N LEU A 474 -23.17 -7.99 -10.27
CA LEU A 474 -23.41 -6.71 -9.57
C LEU A 474 -22.09 -6.06 -9.13
N LEU A 475 -21.02 -6.84 -8.95
CA LEU A 475 -19.69 -6.32 -8.62
C LEU A 475 -19.08 -5.51 -9.77
N VAL A 476 -19.52 -5.75 -11.02
CA VAL A 476 -19.07 -4.99 -12.19
C VAL A 476 -19.48 -3.52 -12.09
N LEU A 477 -20.58 -3.21 -11.39
CA LEU A 477 -20.99 -1.83 -11.12
C LEU A 477 -20.01 -1.10 -10.20
N ALA A 478 -19.26 -1.84 -9.39
CA ALA A 478 -18.14 -1.36 -8.59
C ALA A 478 -16.79 -1.49 -9.31
N GLU A 479 -16.79 -1.74 -10.63
CA GLU A 479 -15.62 -1.94 -11.48
C GLU A 479 -14.75 -3.16 -11.06
N ILE A 480 -15.34 -4.14 -10.38
CA ILE A 480 -14.72 -5.43 -10.03
C ILE A 480 -15.20 -6.49 -11.02
N PHE A 481 -14.27 -7.02 -11.82
CA PHE A 481 -14.56 -8.00 -12.87
C PHE A 481 -14.19 -9.41 -12.43
N PRO A 482 -15.02 -10.45 -12.68
CA PRO A 482 -14.70 -11.85 -12.37
C PRO A 482 -13.34 -12.34 -12.92
N ALA A 483 -12.94 -11.81 -14.07
CA ALA A 483 -11.63 -12.04 -14.66
C ALA A 483 -11.19 -10.80 -15.43
N TYR A 484 -9.90 -10.48 -15.35
CA TYR A 484 -9.32 -9.32 -16.01
C TYR A 484 -7.89 -9.61 -16.47
N ASP A 485 -7.63 -9.42 -17.76
CA ASP A 485 -6.27 -9.34 -18.31
C ASP A 485 -5.94 -7.85 -18.53
N PHE A 486 -4.71 -7.43 -18.26
CA PHE A 486 -4.31 -6.05 -18.44
C PHE A 486 -2.81 -5.87 -18.69
N THR A 487 -2.47 -4.79 -19.40
CA THR A 487 -1.14 -4.17 -19.40
C THR A 487 -1.28 -2.77 -18.82
N LEU A 488 -0.57 -2.47 -17.73
CA LEU A 488 -0.60 -1.19 -17.04
C LEU A 488 0.72 -0.43 -17.24
N ASN A 489 0.59 0.84 -17.62
CA ASN A 489 1.65 1.84 -17.67
C ASN A 489 1.18 3.12 -16.98
N GLY A 490 2.13 3.96 -16.55
CA GLY A 490 1.81 5.28 -16.01
C GLY A 490 2.56 5.58 -14.72
N HIS A 491 1.94 6.36 -13.84
CA HIS A 491 2.51 6.67 -12.54
C HIS A 491 1.47 7.15 -11.51
N PHE A 492 1.86 7.07 -10.24
CA PHE A 492 1.31 7.90 -9.16
C PHE A 492 2.41 8.81 -8.63
N THR A 493 2.07 10.04 -8.27
CA THR A 493 2.95 10.95 -7.54
C THR A 493 2.24 11.44 -6.30
N LEU A 494 2.83 11.22 -5.14
CA LEU A 494 2.26 11.46 -3.84
C LEU A 494 2.92 12.65 -3.15
N LEU A 495 2.14 13.46 -2.46
CA LEU A 495 2.59 14.55 -1.60
C LEU A 495 1.96 14.41 -0.22
N PRO A 496 2.70 14.76 0.86
CA PRO A 496 2.16 14.70 2.20
C PRO A 496 1.06 15.76 2.40
N GLY A 497 0.12 15.40 3.28
CA GLY A 497 -1.03 16.17 3.70
C GLY A 497 -2.22 16.08 2.76
N GLY A 498 -3.41 16.19 3.35
CA GLY A 498 -4.71 15.97 2.75
C GLY A 498 -5.43 17.16 2.12
N SER A 499 -6.76 17.02 1.94
CA SER A 499 -7.64 18.18 1.68
C SER A 499 -7.63 19.17 2.85
N SER A 500 -7.37 18.69 4.07
CA SER A 500 -7.11 19.47 5.28
C SER A 500 -6.25 18.65 6.23
N GLY A 501 -5.19 19.25 6.80
CA GLY A 501 -4.31 18.55 7.76
C GLY A 501 -3.34 17.55 7.11
N ASP A 502 -3.11 16.45 7.82
CA ASP A 502 -2.36 15.28 7.33
C ASP A 502 -3.19 14.53 6.27
N GLY A 503 -2.66 13.41 5.76
CA GLY A 503 -3.29 12.64 4.68
C GLY A 503 -2.42 12.62 3.42
N ILE A 504 -3.01 12.21 2.30
CA ILE A 504 -2.26 11.94 1.07
C ILE A 504 -2.82 12.81 -0.04
N ARG A 505 -2.00 13.64 -0.67
CA ARG A 505 -2.33 14.25 -1.98
C ARG A 505 -1.70 13.45 -3.10
N TYR A 506 -2.38 13.38 -4.24
CA TYR A 506 -1.88 12.63 -5.38
C TYR A 506 -2.19 13.28 -6.73
N ASN A 507 -1.29 13.01 -7.67
CA ASN A 507 -1.52 13.15 -9.10
C ASN A 507 -1.21 11.81 -9.76
N ALA A 508 -1.96 11.45 -10.79
CA ALA A 508 -1.78 10.17 -11.45
C ALA A 508 -2.16 10.23 -12.92
N ASP A 509 -1.43 9.48 -13.72
CA ASP A 509 -1.77 9.14 -15.09
C ASP A 509 -1.65 7.62 -15.22
N LEU A 510 -2.74 6.96 -15.58
CA LEU A 510 -2.81 5.51 -15.71
C LEU A 510 -3.28 5.16 -17.11
N PHE A 511 -2.54 4.28 -17.76
CA PHE A 511 -2.81 3.79 -19.11
C PHE A 511 -2.91 2.28 -19.06
N ILE A 512 -4.14 1.79 -19.16
CA ILE A 512 -4.40 0.36 -19.27
C ILE A 512 -4.64 0.04 -20.75
N THR A 513 -3.88 -0.90 -21.30
CA THR A 513 -4.02 -1.33 -22.69
C THR A 513 -4.19 -2.83 -22.81
N ASP A 514 -4.64 -3.27 -23.99
CA ASP A 514 -4.85 -4.68 -24.34
C ASP A 514 -5.74 -5.42 -23.35
N ALA A 515 -6.59 -4.67 -22.63
CA ALA A 515 -7.31 -5.20 -21.50
C ALA A 515 -8.50 -6.03 -21.96
N ARG A 516 -8.82 -7.04 -21.15
CA ARG A 516 -9.98 -7.91 -21.37
C ARG A 516 -10.69 -8.13 -20.05
N ALA A 517 -11.91 -7.61 -19.94
CA ALA A 517 -12.70 -7.67 -18.72
C ALA A 517 -13.92 -8.55 -18.89
N ALA A 518 -14.08 -9.55 -18.03
CA ALA A 518 -15.30 -10.34 -17.95
C ALA A 518 -16.38 -9.52 -17.25
N ILE A 519 -17.54 -9.32 -17.90
CA ILE A 519 -18.73 -8.78 -17.22
C ILE A 519 -19.46 -9.92 -16.51
N THR A 520 -19.69 -11.01 -17.23
CA THR A 520 -20.22 -12.27 -16.71
C THR A 520 -19.61 -13.40 -17.50
N VAL A 521 -19.10 -14.43 -16.83
CA VAL A 521 -18.46 -15.59 -17.46
C VAL A 521 -18.78 -16.85 -16.69
N ASP A 522 -18.94 -17.95 -17.42
CA ASP A 522 -19.05 -19.29 -16.85
C ASP A 522 -17.67 -19.85 -16.48
N GLU A 523 -17.66 -21.02 -15.81
CA GLU A 523 -16.46 -21.78 -15.47
C GLU A 523 -15.59 -22.20 -16.67
N THR A 524 -16.13 -22.13 -17.91
CA THR A 524 -15.38 -22.40 -19.14
C THR A 524 -14.74 -21.14 -19.75
N GLY A 525 -14.92 -19.98 -19.09
CA GLY A 525 -14.41 -18.68 -19.53
C GLY A 525 -15.21 -18.07 -20.68
N LYS A 526 -16.44 -18.53 -20.92
CA LYS A 526 -17.34 -17.99 -21.94
C LYS A 526 -18.40 -17.10 -21.29
N GLY A 527 -18.71 -15.98 -21.92
CA GLY A 527 -19.73 -15.06 -21.44
C GLY A 527 -19.64 -13.71 -22.13
N LEU A 528 -19.95 -12.64 -21.41
CA LEU A 528 -19.86 -11.28 -21.90
C LEU A 528 -18.51 -10.67 -21.51
N TRP A 529 -17.75 -10.23 -22.50
CA TRP A 529 -16.42 -9.67 -22.33
C TRP A 529 -16.29 -8.28 -22.94
N LEU A 530 -15.60 -7.37 -22.27
CA LEU A 530 -15.04 -6.16 -22.86
C LEU A 530 -13.65 -6.53 -23.38
N SER A 531 -13.43 -6.47 -24.69
CA SER A 531 -12.20 -6.97 -25.32
C SER A 531 -11.51 -5.89 -26.16
N GLY A 532 -10.17 -5.92 -26.16
CA GLY A 532 -9.37 -4.89 -26.85
C GLY A 532 -9.59 -3.53 -26.22
N THR A 533 -9.64 -3.49 -24.88
CA THR A 533 -9.98 -2.31 -24.11
C THR A 533 -8.72 -1.48 -23.84
N SER A 534 -8.81 -0.18 -24.10
CA SER A 534 -7.87 0.81 -23.57
C SER A 534 -8.59 1.71 -22.59
N TYR A 535 -7.99 1.96 -21.43
CA TYR A 535 -8.53 2.85 -20.42
C TYR A 535 -7.46 3.82 -19.94
N ASN A 536 -7.66 5.09 -20.25
CA ASN A 536 -6.79 6.17 -19.81
C ASN A 536 -7.49 6.92 -18.68
N MET A 537 -6.79 7.13 -17.57
CA MET A 537 -7.29 7.87 -16.41
C MET A 537 -6.27 8.92 -15.98
N HIS A 538 -6.77 10.10 -15.67
CA HIS A 538 -5.96 11.24 -15.26
C HIS A 538 -6.56 11.87 -14.01
N PHE A 539 -5.73 12.04 -12.99
CA PHE A 539 -6.09 12.65 -11.71
C PHE A 539 -5.19 13.84 -11.43
N ARG A 540 -5.78 14.97 -11.05
CA ARG A 540 -5.05 16.19 -10.69
C ARG A 540 -5.52 16.71 -9.35
N ASN A 541 -4.56 16.96 -8.46
CA ASN A 541 -4.82 17.50 -7.12
C ASN A 541 -5.84 16.68 -6.32
N GLY A 542 -5.80 15.34 -6.43
CA GLY A 542 -6.62 14.47 -5.61
C GLY A 542 -6.11 14.39 -4.18
N SER A 543 -6.94 13.95 -3.24
CA SER A 543 -6.53 13.61 -1.88
C SER A 543 -7.20 12.34 -1.35
N VAL A 544 -6.55 11.69 -0.39
CA VAL A 544 -7.08 10.59 0.42
C VAL A 544 -6.86 10.95 1.88
N ASP A 545 -7.96 11.06 2.61
CA ASP A 545 -8.00 11.55 3.98
C ASP A 545 -8.73 10.54 4.86
N VAL A 546 -8.29 10.37 6.11
CA VAL A 546 -9.07 9.60 7.09
C VAL A 546 -9.70 10.60 8.04
N THR A 547 -11.01 10.76 7.93
CA THR A 547 -11.79 11.73 8.71
C THR A 547 -12.67 11.01 9.73
N ASN A 548 -13.37 11.74 10.58
CA ASN A 548 -14.37 11.12 11.48
C ASN A 548 -15.54 10.45 10.74
N ASN A 549 -15.75 10.79 9.46
CA ASN A 549 -16.78 10.21 8.62
C ASN A 549 -16.33 8.97 7.86
N GLY A 550 -15.05 8.56 7.97
CA GLY A 550 -14.49 7.41 7.26
C GLY A 550 -13.23 7.74 6.47
N ILE A 551 -12.92 6.90 5.49
CA ILE A 551 -11.87 7.14 4.49
C ILE A 551 -12.52 7.93 3.34
N GLU A 552 -12.01 9.12 3.06
CA GLU A 552 -12.52 10.03 2.04
C GLU A 552 -11.50 10.15 0.90
N LEU A 553 -11.89 9.73 -0.30
CA LEU A 553 -11.18 9.96 -1.56
C LEU A 553 -11.78 11.18 -2.24
N ASN A 554 -10.97 12.22 -2.42
CA ASN A 554 -11.26 13.35 -3.29
C ASN A 554 -10.53 13.14 -4.63
N LYS A 555 -11.28 13.16 -5.73
CA LYS A 555 -10.71 12.97 -7.07
C LYS A 555 -10.01 14.22 -7.63
N GLY A 556 -10.22 15.40 -7.02
CA GLY A 556 -9.71 16.66 -7.55
C GLY A 556 -10.32 16.96 -8.92
N GLU A 557 -9.49 17.22 -9.93
CA GLU A 557 -9.90 17.18 -11.34
C GLU A 557 -9.57 15.80 -11.93
N TYR A 558 -10.59 15.15 -12.50
CA TYR A 558 -10.50 13.81 -13.06
C TYR A 558 -11.04 13.79 -14.49
N TRP A 559 -10.31 13.17 -15.41
CA TRP A 559 -10.87 12.78 -16.69
C TRP A 559 -10.38 11.41 -17.12
N SER A 560 -11.20 10.73 -17.92
CA SER A 560 -10.89 9.39 -18.40
C SER A 560 -11.55 9.07 -19.72
N ASN A 561 -10.95 8.14 -20.45
CA ASN A 561 -11.46 7.60 -21.70
C ASN A 561 -11.30 6.07 -21.69
N LEU A 562 -12.42 5.37 -21.49
CA LEU A 562 -12.54 3.93 -21.68
C LEU A 562 -13.00 3.68 -23.11
N ASP A 563 -12.19 3.00 -23.90
CA ASP A 563 -12.51 2.61 -25.27
C ASP A 563 -12.43 1.09 -25.38
N VAL A 564 -13.59 0.45 -25.52
CA VAL A 564 -13.73 -0.99 -25.68
C VAL A 564 -13.92 -1.29 -27.15
N SER A 565 -12.90 -1.88 -27.78
CA SER A 565 -12.95 -2.22 -29.20
C SER A 565 -14.08 -3.19 -29.54
N ASP A 566 -14.34 -4.19 -28.70
CA ASP A 566 -15.41 -5.16 -28.89
C ASP A 566 -16.04 -5.58 -27.57
N VAL A 567 -17.35 -5.34 -27.43
CA VAL A 567 -18.19 -6.03 -26.44
C VAL A 567 -18.54 -7.39 -27.02
N ARG A 568 -17.94 -8.47 -26.51
CA ARG A 568 -18.03 -9.81 -27.10
C ARG A 568 -18.94 -10.73 -26.30
N TRP A 569 -19.75 -11.51 -27.00
CA TRP A 569 -20.45 -12.68 -26.45
C TRP A 569 -19.71 -13.97 -26.80
N GLY A 570 -19.48 -14.84 -25.80
CA GLY A 570 -18.74 -16.09 -25.91
C GLY A 570 -17.30 -15.95 -25.39
N ASN A 571 -16.30 -16.31 -26.20
CA ASN A 571 -14.90 -16.25 -25.79
C ASN A 571 -14.33 -14.82 -25.88
N LYS A 572 -13.41 -14.46 -24.97
CA LYS A 572 -12.75 -13.14 -24.93
C LYS A 572 -11.95 -12.74 -26.18
N LEU A 573 -11.53 -13.71 -27.00
CA LEU A 573 -10.76 -13.48 -28.23
C LEU A 573 -11.60 -13.68 -29.49
N THR A 574 -12.32 -14.81 -29.55
CA THR A 574 -13.01 -15.28 -30.77
C THR A 574 -14.52 -15.13 -30.71
N GLY A 575 -15.08 -14.63 -29.61
CA GLY A 575 -16.51 -14.41 -29.43
C GLY A 575 -17.08 -13.38 -30.41
N THR A 576 -18.39 -13.43 -30.62
CA THR A 576 -19.07 -12.50 -31.55
C THR A 576 -19.11 -11.11 -30.95
N SER A 577 -18.68 -10.09 -31.71
CA SER A 577 -18.75 -8.70 -31.28
C SER A 577 -20.17 -8.15 -31.42
N LEU A 578 -20.67 -7.51 -30.37
CA LEU A 578 -21.93 -6.78 -30.34
C LEU A 578 -21.75 -5.31 -30.74
N GLY A 579 -20.51 -4.82 -30.77
CA GLY A 579 -20.19 -3.43 -31.04
C GLY A 579 -19.02 -2.92 -30.20
N ARG A 580 -18.66 -1.65 -30.41
CA ARG A 580 -17.66 -0.91 -29.63
C ARG A 580 -18.39 0.01 -28.64
N LEU A 581 -17.83 0.15 -27.44
CA LEU A 581 -18.32 1.06 -26.40
C LEU A 581 -17.22 2.05 -26.02
N VAL A 582 -17.52 3.35 -26.05
CA VAL A 582 -16.63 4.39 -25.52
C VAL A 582 -17.33 5.13 -24.40
N LEU A 583 -16.67 5.22 -23.24
CA LEU A 583 -17.11 6.02 -22.10
C LEU A 583 -16.04 7.07 -21.80
N ARG A 584 -16.46 8.34 -21.83
CA ARG A 584 -15.63 9.47 -21.40
C ARG A 584 -16.24 10.11 -20.19
N ARG A 585 -15.41 10.40 -19.19
CA ARG A 585 -15.82 11.05 -17.95
C ARG A 585 -14.94 12.27 -17.71
N TYR A 586 -15.55 13.35 -17.27
CA TYR A 586 -14.89 14.56 -16.81
C TYR A 586 -15.58 15.09 -15.56
N GLU A 587 -14.83 15.09 -14.47
CA GLU A 587 -15.30 15.37 -13.12
C GLU A 587 -14.39 16.39 -12.43
N GLN A 588 -14.98 17.24 -11.58
CA GLN A 588 -14.23 18.13 -10.69
C GLN A 588 -14.89 18.17 -9.32
N GLY A 589 -14.13 17.84 -8.27
CA GLY A 589 -14.62 17.83 -6.90
C GLY A 589 -15.55 16.65 -6.55
N SER A 590 -15.51 15.56 -7.34
CA SER A 590 -16.14 14.30 -6.99
C SER A 590 -15.46 13.67 -5.77
N THR A 591 -16.24 13.05 -4.90
CA THR A 591 -15.75 12.40 -3.68
C THR A 591 -16.34 11.01 -3.49
N LEU A 592 -15.60 10.13 -2.83
CA LEU A 592 -16.04 8.83 -2.35
C LEU A 592 -15.66 8.72 -0.88
N ALA A 593 -16.63 8.49 0.01
CA ALA A 593 -16.40 8.24 1.43
C ALA A 593 -16.81 6.81 1.78
N ILE A 594 -15.97 6.09 2.50
CA ILE A 594 -16.25 4.73 2.99
C ILE A 594 -16.06 4.70 4.50
N SER A 595 -17.04 4.19 5.23
CA SER A 595 -17.00 4.11 6.69
C SER A 595 -17.56 2.80 7.21
N SER A 596 -17.20 2.51 8.46
CA SER A 596 -17.72 1.36 9.18
C SER A 596 -19.06 1.71 9.84
N GLY A 597 -19.99 0.76 9.82
CA GLY A 597 -21.39 0.93 10.22
C GLY A 597 -22.31 0.61 9.05
N GLY A 598 -23.12 -0.42 9.22
CA GLY A 598 -23.91 -1.06 8.17
C GLY A 598 -25.23 -0.41 7.78
N ALA A 599 -26.14 -1.21 7.21
CA ALA A 599 -27.51 -0.82 6.87
C ALA A 599 -28.43 -0.76 8.09
N GLY A 600 -28.06 -1.45 9.17
CA GLY A 600 -28.74 -1.35 10.45
C GLY A 600 -30.19 -1.84 10.42
N ALA A 601 -30.98 -1.43 11.42
CA ALA A 601 -32.36 -1.85 11.51
C ALA A 601 -33.30 -0.93 10.70
N LEU A 602 -34.22 -1.54 9.94
CA LEU A 602 -35.12 -0.84 9.03
C LEU A 602 -36.54 -1.43 9.07
N CYS A 603 -37.54 -0.55 8.91
CA CYS A 603 -38.92 -0.95 8.64
C CYS A 603 -39.19 -1.06 7.14
N VAL A 604 -39.41 -2.28 6.64
CA VAL A 604 -39.69 -2.58 5.23
C VAL A 604 -41.19 -2.56 4.97
N GLY A 605 -41.66 -1.71 4.05
CA GLY A 605 -43.07 -1.65 3.67
C GLY A 605 -43.99 -0.97 4.70
N GLY A 606 -43.42 -0.27 5.68
CA GLY A 606 -44.14 0.56 6.65
C GLY A 606 -43.22 1.65 7.22
N THR A 607 -43.64 2.30 8.30
CA THR A 607 -42.87 3.33 9.01
C THR A 607 -42.72 2.97 10.48
N GLY A 608 -41.57 3.29 11.08
CA GLY A 608 -41.30 3.00 12.49
C GLY A 608 -39.81 2.89 12.78
N THR A 609 -39.41 3.24 14.01
CA THR A 609 -38.01 3.17 14.49
C THR A 609 -37.75 1.95 15.37
N ASN A 610 -38.76 1.10 15.56
CA ASN A 610 -38.66 -0.16 16.28
C ASN A 610 -39.67 -1.18 15.73
N SER A 611 -39.51 -2.44 16.12
CA SER A 611 -40.37 -3.54 15.65
C SER A 611 -41.87 -3.31 15.87
N GLY A 612 -42.26 -2.79 17.04
CA GLY A 612 -43.67 -2.56 17.37
C GLY A 612 -44.33 -1.48 16.50
N THR A 613 -43.67 -0.34 16.33
CA THR A 613 -44.16 0.76 15.47
C THR A 613 -44.19 0.37 14.01
N CYS A 614 -43.17 -0.37 13.56
CA CYS A 614 -43.12 -0.88 12.19
C CYS A 614 -44.28 -1.84 11.88
N ALA A 615 -44.54 -2.80 12.77
CA ALA A 615 -45.65 -3.74 12.63
C ALA A 615 -47.02 -3.02 12.66
N ALA A 616 -47.17 -2.02 13.53
CA ALA A 616 -48.39 -1.22 13.61
C ALA A 616 -48.66 -0.42 12.31
N SER A 617 -47.60 -0.02 11.59
CA SER A 617 -47.71 0.62 10.29
C SER A 617 -47.91 -0.37 9.12
N GLY A 618 -48.07 -1.67 9.39
CA GLY A 618 -48.16 -2.72 8.37
C GLY A 618 -46.82 -3.09 7.72
N GLY A 619 -45.71 -2.59 8.28
CA GLY A 619 -44.35 -2.89 7.84
C GLY A 619 -43.74 -4.11 8.52
N ARG A 620 -42.63 -4.59 7.97
CA ARG A 620 -41.79 -5.66 8.53
C ARG A 620 -40.50 -5.07 9.07
N TRP A 621 -40.19 -5.36 10.34
CA TRP A 621 -38.92 -4.99 10.93
C TRP A 621 -37.81 -5.95 10.49
N GLU A 622 -36.72 -5.41 9.98
CA GLU A 622 -35.50 -6.14 9.68
C GLU A 622 -34.36 -5.53 10.49
N ASP A 623 -33.82 -6.31 11.43
CA ASP A 623 -32.62 -5.96 12.18
C ASP A 623 -31.43 -6.66 11.52
N ARG A 624 -30.53 -5.87 10.94
CA ARG A 624 -29.35 -6.36 10.21
C ARG A 624 -28.07 -6.27 11.03
N GLY A 625 -28.19 -5.91 12.32
CA GLY A 625 -27.06 -5.73 13.21
C GLY A 625 -26.46 -4.33 13.13
N ASN A 626 -25.29 -4.17 13.74
CA ASN A 626 -24.61 -2.88 13.85
C ASN A 626 -23.27 -2.85 13.10
N GLU A 627 -22.74 -3.99 12.69
CA GLU A 627 -21.59 -4.05 11.78
C GLU A 627 -22.00 -3.81 10.31
N GLY A 628 -21.03 -3.62 9.41
CA GLY A 628 -21.26 -3.43 7.96
C GLY A 628 -20.48 -2.27 7.32
N ILE A 629 -20.73 -2.02 6.02
CA ILE A 629 -20.09 -0.97 5.23
C ILE A 629 -21.09 0.11 4.85
N THR A 630 -20.72 1.37 5.04
CA THR A 630 -21.37 2.50 4.38
C THR A 630 -20.45 3.10 3.33
N ALA A 631 -20.98 3.36 2.14
CA ALA A 631 -20.30 4.07 1.05
C ALA A 631 -21.15 5.25 0.59
N LYS A 632 -20.53 6.43 0.46
CA LYS A 632 -21.16 7.63 -0.09
C LYS A 632 -20.36 8.10 -1.28
N LEU A 633 -20.98 8.06 -2.46
CA LEU A 633 -20.39 8.50 -3.71
C LEU A 633 -21.05 9.81 -4.12
N LYS A 634 -20.24 10.81 -4.45
CA LYS A 634 -20.67 12.08 -5.03
C LYS A 634 -19.90 12.31 -6.31
N ASN A 635 -20.60 12.26 -7.45
CA ASN A 635 -20.01 12.54 -8.75
C ASN A 635 -20.46 13.92 -9.26
N VAL A 636 -19.50 14.80 -9.54
CA VAL A 636 -19.75 16.14 -10.09
C VAL A 636 -19.27 16.16 -11.54
N TRP A 637 -20.17 15.81 -12.46
CA TRP A 637 -19.88 15.87 -13.90
C TRP A 637 -19.90 17.31 -14.39
N VAL A 638 -18.79 17.75 -14.99
CA VAL A 638 -18.59 19.11 -15.48
C VAL A 638 -19.00 19.23 -16.94
N LYS A 639 -19.54 20.39 -17.32
CA LYS A 639 -19.90 20.68 -18.70
C LYS A 639 -18.66 21.02 -19.54
N GLY A 640 -18.51 20.40 -20.70
CA GLY A 640 -17.49 20.76 -21.70
C GLY A 640 -17.81 22.07 -22.42
N THR A 641 -16.80 22.83 -22.84
CA THR A 641 -16.92 24.24 -23.28
C THR A 641 -17.09 24.48 -24.78
N THR A 642 -17.30 23.44 -25.60
CA THR A 642 -17.48 23.60 -27.06
C THR A 642 -18.54 22.65 -27.62
N SER A 643 -19.43 23.13 -28.49
CA SER A 643 -20.28 22.25 -29.31
C SER A 643 -20.79 22.98 -30.56
N THR A 644 -20.42 22.48 -31.75
CA THR A 644 -21.15 22.76 -32.98
C THR A 644 -22.30 21.77 -33.12
N ALA A 645 -23.47 22.24 -33.56
CA ALA A 645 -24.58 21.34 -33.89
C ALA A 645 -24.13 20.32 -34.95
N ASN A 646 -24.55 19.06 -34.81
CA ASN A 646 -24.30 17.99 -35.80
C ASN A 646 -22.83 17.58 -36.01
N THR A 647 -21.98 17.76 -34.98
CA THR A 647 -20.63 17.16 -34.91
C THR A 647 -20.47 16.36 -33.62
N VAL A 648 -19.84 15.19 -33.69
CA VAL A 648 -19.37 14.47 -32.49
C VAL A 648 -18.06 15.11 -32.03
N VAL A 649 -18.07 15.67 -30.83
CA VAL A 649 -16.87 16.31 -30.26
C VAL A 649 -15.95 15.24 -29.72
N THR A 650 -14.65 15.33 -30.05
CA THR A 650 -13.63 14.36 -29.65
C THR A 650 -12.79 14.81 -28.45
N ASP A 651 -13.17 15.88 -27.77
CA ASP A 651 -12.49 16.39 -26.57
C ASP A 651 -12.45 15.34 -25.44
N GLU A 652 -11.32 15.29 -24.73
CA GLU A 652 -11.07 14.35 -23.64
C GLU A 652 -11.72 14.80 -22.33
N LYS A 653 -11.84 16.12 -22.11
CA LYS A 653 -12.51 16.71 -20.94
C LYS A 653 -14.01 16.90 -21.20
N ARG A 654 -14.67 15.79 -21.50
CA ARG A 654 -16.10 15.77 -21.82
C ARG A 654 -16.74 14.46 -21.35
N ASN A 655 -17.96 14.55 -20.86
CA ASN A 655 -18.74 13.39 -20.47
C ASN A 655 -19.54 12.87 -21.67
N GLN A 656 -19.26 11.65 -22.12
CA GLN A 656 -19.84 11.09 -23.34
C GLN A 656 -19.97 9.58 -23.27
N ILE A 657 -21.05 9.05 -23.86
CA ILE A 657 -21.25 7.61 -24.07
C ILE A 657 -21.44 7.39 -25.57
N ILE A 658 -20.64 6.50 -26.16
CA ILE A 658 -20.73 6.15 -27.59
C ILE A 658 -20.92 4.64 -27.70
N TRP A 659 -21.96 4.24 -28.41
CA TRP A 659 -22.13 2.86 -28.87
C TRP A 659 -21.99 2.81 -30.39
N GLU A 660 -21.12 1.95 -30.90
CA GLU A 660 -20.82 1.85 -32.32
C GLU A 660 -20.99 0.41 -32.85
N THR A 661 -21.62 0.29 -34.02
CA THR A 661 -21.86 -0.99 -34.72
C THR A 661 -21.60 -0.87 -36.22
N ASN A 662 -21.60 -1.98 -36.97
CA ASN A 662 -21.47 -2.00 -38.44
C ASN A 662 -20.22 -1.27 -38.97
N ARG A 663 -19.06 -1.49 -38.34
CA ARG A 663 -17.76 -0.92 -38.73
C ARG A 663 -17.29 -1.54 -40.06
N SER A 664 -16.74 -0.71 -40.95
CA SER A 664 -16.20 -1.13 -42.26
C SER A 664 -14.70 -0.86 -42.44
N GLY A 665 -14.08 -0.09 -41.54
CA GLY A 665 -12.66 0.28 -41.59
C GLY A 665 -12.01 0.46 -40.22
N GLY A 666 -12.54 -0.21 -39.19
CA GLY A 666 -12.05 -0.11 -37.80
C GLY A 666 -12.89 0.80 -36.90
N ASN A 667 -12.38 1.10 -35.71
CA ASN A 667 -13.04 1.93 -34.71
C ASN A 667 -13.32 3.34 -35.26
N GLY A 668 -14.54 3.84 -35.09
CA GLY A 668 -14.96 5.17 -35.54
C GLY A 668 -15.58 5.22 -36.94
N THR A 669 -15.63 4.09 -37.66
CA THR A 669 -16.15 4.01 -39.05
C THR A 669 -17.59 3.50 -39.16
N GLY A 670 -18.17 3.04 -38.06
CA GLY A 670 -19.49 2.43 -38.01
C GLY A 670 -20.61 3.42 -37.72
N SER A 671 -21.83 2.90 -37.62
CA SER A 671 -22.99 3.67 -37.15
C SER A 671 -22.91 3.84 -35.64
N GLN A 672 -23.13 5.06 -35.15
CA GLN A 672 -22.95 5.38 -33.73
C GLN A 672 -24.18 6.02 -33.12
N ILE A 673 -24.44 5.69 -31.85
CA ILE A 673 -25.33 6.44 -30.97
C ILE A 673 -24.44 7.13 -29.94
N VAL A 674 -24.58 8.45 -29.84
CA VAL A 674 -23.75 9.29 -28.98
C VAL A 674 -24.64 10.05 -28.00
N VAL A 675 -24.46 9.80 -26.71
CA VAL A 675 -25.01 10.64 -25.63
C VAL A 675 -23.91 11.60 -25.21
N ASP A 676 -24.09 12.89 -25.43
CA ASP A 676 -23.01 13.87 -25.36
C ASP A 676 -23.24 14.95 -24.29
N ASN A 677 -22.13 15.35 -23.67
CA ASN A 677 -22.02 16.38 -22.64
C ASN A 677 -22.95 16.17 -21.44
N LEU A 678 -22.99 14.95 -20.92
CA LEU A 678 -23.70 14.63 -19.67
C LEU A 678 -23.09 15.42 -18.51
N HIS A 679 -23.85 16.28 -17.83
CA HIS A 679 -23.31 17.05 -16.71
C HIS A 679 -24.34 17.27 -15.60
N THR A 680 -23.85 17.51 -14.39
CA THR A 680 -24.70 17.80 -13.22
C THR A 680 -24.84 19.31 -13.01
N SER A 681 -25.88 19.73 -12.30
CA SER A 681 -26.20 21.13 -12.02
C SER A 681 -27.03 21.23 -10.74
N ASP A 682 -26.94 22.38 -10.04
CA ASP A 682 -27.74 22.69 -8.86
C ASP A 682 -29.07 23.38 -9.20
N GLY A 683 -29.43 23.46 -10.49
CA GLY A 683 -30.72 23.99 -10.97
C GLY A 683 -30.79 25.52 -11.15
N ASN A 684 -29.67 26.24 -10.98
CA ASN A 684 -29.63 27.68 -11.26
C ASN A 684 -29.30 27.94 -12.73
N ALA A 685 -30.32 28.33 -13.51
CA ALA A 685 -30.24 28.52 -14.96
C ALA A 685 -29.24 29.59 -15.43
N SER A 686 -28.81 30.51 -14.55
CA SER A 686 -27.85 31.56 -14.87
C SER A 686 -26.38 31.16 -14.67
N VAL A 687 -26.10 29.92 -14.29
CA VAL A 687 -24.74 29.47 -13.99
C VAL A 687 -24.37 28.29 -14.87
N ALA A 688 -23.75 28.59 -16.02
CA ALA A 688 -23.04 27.58 -16.76
C ALA A 688 -21.87 27.06 -15.89
N ASN A 689 -21.86 25.76 -15.59
CA ASN A 689 -20.66 25.09 -15.10
C ASN A 689 -19.55 25.30 -16.13
N GLY A 690 -18.62 26.22 -15.86
CA GLY A 690 -17.58 26.56 -16.83
C GLY A 690 -16.95 27.92 -16.60
N GLY A 691 -16.44 28.19 -15.40
CA GLY A 691 -15.47 29.26 -15.21
C GLY A 691 -14.07 28.71 -15.45
N ASN A 692 -13.56 28.80 -16.69
CA ASN A 692 -12.12 28.89 -16.88
C ASN A 692 -11.64 30.16 -16.18
N GLY A 693 -10.52 30.10 -15.45
CA GLY A 693 -10.09 31.13 -14.51
C GLY A 693 -10.21 32.55 -15.07
N THR A 694 -11.12 33.32 -14.47
CA THR A 694 -10.99 34.67 -13.88
C THR A 694 -12.39 35.28 -13.73
N GLY A 695 -12.96 35.24 -12.52
CA GLY A 695 -13.98 36.22 -12.12
C GLY A 695 -15.47 35.89 -12.25
N ALA A 696 -15.92 34.62 -12.30
CA ALA A 696 -17.35 34.29 -12.16
C ALA A 696 -17.68 33.80 -10.74
N THR A 697 -17.95 34.73 -9.82
CA THR A 697 -18.57 34.45 -8.51
C THR A 697 -20.09 34.35 -8.64
N ASN A 698 -20.63 33.14 -8.88
CA ASN A 698 -21.85 32.59 -8.24
C ASN A 698 -22.32 31.31 -8.94
N GLY A 699 -22.25 30.17 -8.23
CA GLY A 699 -22.96 28.93 -8.54
C GLY A 699 -22.08 27.74 -8.95
N THR A 700 -21.09 27.38 -8.13
CA THR A 700 -20.42 26.09 -8.25
C THR A 700 -21.44 24.97 -8.04
N ASN A 701 -21.54 24.02 -8.97
CA ASN A 701 -22.31 22.79 -8.74
C ASN A 701 -21.66 22.02 -7.59
N THR A 702 -22.30 22.07 -6.42
CA THR A 702 -21.79 21.48 -5.19
C THR A 702 -22.55 20.25 -4.78
N TYR A 703 -23.72 19.98 -5.35
CA TYR A 703 -24.51 18.80 -5.00
C TYR A 703 -24.09 17.57 -5.80
N GLY A 704 -24.00 17.67 -7.12
CA GLY A 704 -23.68 16.55 -7.99
C GLY A 704 -24.72 15.42 -8.01
N PHE A 705 -24.30 14.24 -8.46
CA PHE A 705 -25.04 12.98 -8.40
C PHE A 705 -24.56 12.17 -7.21
N ASN A 706 -25.46 11.91 -6.26
CA ASN A 706 -25.12 11.25 -5.00
C ASN A 706 -25.71 9.84 -4.95
N VAL A 707 -24.92 8.90 -4.43
CA VAL A 707 -25.32 7.53 -4.13
C VAL A 707 -24.86 7.21 -2.72
N ASP A 708 -25.81 7.05 -1.81
CA ASP A 708 -25.57 6.56 -0.45
C ASP A 708 -25.92 5.07 -0.42
N LEU A 709 -24.97 4.23 0.00
CA LEU A 709 -25.13 2.78 0.09
C LEU A 709 -24.75 2.31 1.49
N ASN A 710 -25.59 1.49 2.08
CA ASN A 710 -25.29 0.75 3.29
C ASN A 710 -25.43 -0.75 3.01
N LEU A 711 -24.40 -1.53 3.33
CA LEU A 711 -24.23 -2.91 2.92
C LEU A 711 -23.98 -3.80 4.15
N ASP A 712 -24.80 -4.86 4.27
CA ASP A 712 -24.71 -5.87 5.32
C ASP A 712 -24.80 -7.29 4.76
N VAL A 713 -24.33 -8.27 5.54
CA VAL A 713 -24.62 -9.69 5.35
C VAL A 713 -25.61 -10.14 6.43
N ALA A 714 -26.86 -10.37 6.05
CA ALA A 714 -27.94 -10.63 7.00
C ALA A 714 -28.90 -11.74 6.54
N PRO A 715 -29.55 -12.47 7.49
CA PRO A 715 -30.65 -13.36 7.17
C PRO A 715 -31.80 -12.61 6.50
N THR A 716 -32.32 -13.16 5.42
CA THR A 716 -33.41 -12.54 4.64
C THR A 716 -34.59 -13.50 4.53
N LYS A 717 -35.80 -12.98 4.71
CA LYS A 717 -37.02 -13.78 4.56
C LYS A 717 -37.33 -14.06 3.09
N VAL A 718 -37.21 -15.32 2.69
CA VAL A 718 -37.50 -15.77 1.32
C VAL A 718 -38.71 -16.69 1.33
N ARG A 719 -39.57 -16.60 0.30
CA ARG A 719 -40.64 -17.58 0.05
C ARG A 719 -40.21 -18.58 -1.01
N ASN A 720 -40.43 -19.85 -0.73
CA ASN A 720 -40.29 -20.91 -1.72
C ASN A 720 -41.37 -20.72 -2.80
N LYS A 721 -40.97 -20.62 -4.07
CA LYS A 721 -41.89 -20.38 -5.19
C LYS A 721 -42.90 -21.51 -5.40
N THR A 722 -42.55 -22.74 -5.07
CA THR A 722 -43.38 -23.93 -5.28
C THR A 722 -44.38 -24.12 -4.14
N THR A 723 -43.96 -23.92 -2.89
CA THR A 723 -44.82 -24.17 -1.72
C THR A 723 -45.51 -22.91 -1.21
N GLY A 724 -45.05 -21.71 -1.61
CA GLY A 724 -45.55 -20.42 -1.12
C GLY A 724 -45.20 -20.12 0.34
N GLN A 725 -44.53 -21.06 1.04
CA GLN A 725 -44.12 -20.96 2.43
C GLN A 725 -42.79 -20.21 2.56
N TYR A 726 -42.55 -19.60 3.72
CA TYR A 726 -41.24 -19.04 4.04
C TYR A 726 -40.21 -20.16 4.23
N VAL A 727 -39.01 -19.94 3.70
CA VAL A 727 -37.86 -20.83 3.92
C VAL A 727 -37.42 -20.68 5.37
N SER A 728 -37.16 -21.80 6.05
CA SER A 728 -36.66 -21.81 7.43
C SER A 728 -35.52 -22.82 7.55
N PRO A 729 -34.35 -22.42 8.09
CA PRO A 729 -33.99 -21.07 8.54
C PRO A 729 -33.93 -20.04 7.40
N ASP A 730 -34.05 -18.74 7.75
CA ASP A 730 -33.95 -17.65 6.77
C ASP A 730 -32.55 -17.70 6.10
N PRO A 731 -32.45 -17.76 4.76
CA PRO A 731 -31.17 -17.81 4.08
C PRO A 731 -30.40 -16.51 4.29
N LEU A 732 -29.08 -16.62 4.42
CA LEU A 732 -28.18 -15.47 4.44
C LEU A 732 -28.09 -14.84 3.06
N GLY A 733 -28.11 -13.53 3.01
CA GLY A 733 -28.02 -12.76 1.78
C GLY A 733 -27.29 -11.44 1.97
N PHE A 734 -27.01 -10.81 0.84
CA PHE A 734 -26.47 -9.46 0.80
C PHE A 734 -27.62 -8.47 0.89
N ALA A 735 -27.58 -7.58 1.87
CA ALA A 735 -28.61 -6.60 2.13
C ALA A 735 -28.06 -5.19 1.84
N VAL A 736 -28.75 -4.46 0.96
CA VAL A 736 -28.37 -3.12 0.53
C VAL A 736 -29.51 -2.17 0.84
N ASN A 737 -29.20 -1.10 1.57
CA ASN A 737 -30.03 0.09 1.63
C ASN A 737 -29.34 1.16 0.77
N GLY A 738 -29.99 1.54 -0.33
CA GLY A 738 -29.45 2.49 -1.29
C GLY A 738 -30.34 3.72 -1.42
N ARG A 739 -29.74 4.89 -1.54
CA ARG A 739 -30.40 6.14 -1.91
C ARG A 739 -29.62 6.82 -3.02
N VAL A 740 -30.28 7.07 -4.15
CA VAL A 740 -29.73 7.86 -5.26
C VAL A 740 -30.45 9.19 -5.30
N HIS A 741 -29.70 10.29 -5.24
CA HIS A 741 -30.29 11.63 -5.28
C HIS A 741 -29.45 12.63 -6.07
N PHE A 742 -30.15 13.46 -6.85
CA PHE A 742 -29.55 14.55 -7.62
C PHE A 742 -30.56 15.68 -7.86
N LYS A 743 -30.06 16.91 -7.97
CA LYS A 743 -30.88 18.09 -8.28
C LYS A 743 -31.18 18.18 -9.77
N GLU A 744 -30.16 18.14 -10.60
CA GLU A 744 -30.30 18.21 -12.05
C GLU A 744 -29.17 17.44 -12.76
N ILE A 745 -29.55 16.61 -13.73
CA ILE A 745 -28.67 16.04 -14.74
C ILE A 745 -29.11 16.59 -16.10
N ASN A 746 -28.15 17.10 -16.86
CA ASN A 746 -28.33 17.64 -18.19
C ASN A 746 -27.62 16.75 -19.21
N ILE A 747 -28.26 16.51 -20.34
CA ILE A 747 -27.65 15.93 -21.55
C ILE A 747 -27.86 16.95 -22.66
N ASP A 748 -26.76 17.48 -23.20
CA ASP A 748 -26.87 18.49 -24.25
C ASP A 748 -27.48 17.90 -25.51
N ARG A 749 -27.10 16.66 -25.88
CA ARG A 749 -27.61 16.02 -27.08
C ARG A 749 -27.48 14.50 -27.08
N VAL A 750 -28.41 13.88 -27.81
CA VAL A 750 -28.31 12.51 -28.29
C VAL A 750 -28.19 12.58 -29.81
N GLN A 751 -27.13 12.01 -30.37
CA GLN A 751 -26.83 12.05 -31.80
C GLN A 751 -26.79 10.65 -32.38
N ASN A 752 -27.26 10.52 -33.61
CA ASN A 752 -27.06 9.34 -34.44
C ASN A 752 -26.04 9.70 -35.52
N VAL A 753 -25.01 8.88 -35.67
CA VAL A 753 -23.94 9.08 -36.65
C VAL A 753 -24.06 7.99 -37.70
N HIS A 754 -24.20 8.40 -38.95
CA HIS A 754 -24.16 7.49 -40.09
C HIS A 754 -22.77 7.53 -40.74
N PRO A 755 -22.16 6.38 -41.09
CA PRO A 755 -20.81 6.31 -41.66
C PRO A 755 -20.57 7.27 -42.84
N THR A 756 -21.57 7.47 -43.68
CA THR A 756 -21.50 8.36 -44.87
C THR A 756 -22.32 9.64 -44.73
N GLY A 757 -23.21 9.72 -43.73
CA GLY A 757 -24.18 10.81 -43.58
C GLY A 757 -23.82 11.86 -42.53
N GLY A 758 -22.76 11.61 -41.75
CA GLY A 758 -22.36 12.48 -40.64
C GLY A 758 -23.24 12.32 -39.40
N ALA A 759 -23.09 13.22 -38.43
CA ALA A 759 -23.82 13.18 -37.17
C ALA A 759 -25.09 14.04 -37.24
N VAL A 760 -26.22 13.50 -36.78
CA VAL A 760 -27.50 14.22 -36.68
C VAL A 760 -28.01 14.15 -35.25
N THR A 761 -28.41 15.30 -34.70
CA THR A 761 -28.97 15.39 -33.35
C THR A 761 -30.44 14.92 -33.34
N SER A 762 -30.76 13.86 -32.59
CA SER A 762 -32.14 13.37 -32.43
C SER A 762 -32.85 13.96 -31.22
N MET A 763 -32.12 14.26 -30.15
CA MET A 763 -32.65 14.94 -28.96
C MET A 763 -31.66 16.01 -28.53
N TYR A 764 -32.15 17.15 -28.05
CA TYR A 764 -31.34 18.27 -27.58
C TYR A 764 -31.86 18.81 -26.25
N GLY A 765 -30.96 19.10 -25.31
CA GLY A 765 -31.27 19.76 -24.04
C GLY A 765 -32.14 18.93 -23.09
N VAL A 766 -31.88 17.63 -22.95
CA VAL A 766 -32.62 16.77 -22.01
C VAL A 766 -32.21 17.12 -20.59
N LYS A 767 -33.21 17.34 -19.72
CA LYS A 767 -33.01 17.62 -18.30
C LYS A 767 -33.78 16.63 -17.45
N LEU A 768 -33.11 16.03 -16.47
CA LEU A 768 -33.70 15.21 -15.42
C LEU A 768 -33.52 15.97 -14.10
N GLN A 769 -34.58 16.15 -13.33
CA GLN A 769 -34.55 17.01 -12.14
C GLN A 769 -35.20 16.37 -10.92
N ASN A 770 -34.72 16.77 -9.74
CA ASN A 770 -35.31 16.46 -8.43
C ASN A 770 -35.60 14.97 -8.22
N ALA A 771 -34.63 14.12 -8.56
CA ALA A 771 -34.76 12.69 -8.30
C ALA A 771 -34.23 12.35 -6.91
N ASP A 772 -35.03 11.61 -6.15
CA ASP A 772 -34.64 10.98 -4.90
C ASP A 772 -35.27 9.59 -4.88
N ILE A 773 -34.43 8.58 -5.08
CA ILE A 773 -34.85 7.19 -5.22
C ILE A 773 -34.22 6.42 -4.08
N SER A 774 -35.05 5.84 -3.22
CA SER A 774 -34.62 4.91 -2.18
C SER A 774 -34.98 3.48 -2.59
N ALA A 775 -34.05 2.56 -2.34
CA ALA A 775 -34.22 1.15 -2.61
C ALA A 775 -33.68 0.35 -1.44
N ASN A 776 -34.45 -0.64 -1.01
CA ASN A 776 -33.97 -1.68 -0.12
C ASN A 776 -33.96 -3.00 -0.89
N MET A 777 -32.77 -3.53 -1.10
CA MET A 777 -32.55 -4.75 -1.86
C MET A 777 -31.96 -5.81 -0.94
N THR A 778 -32.47 -7.03 -1.07
CA THR A 778 -31.84 -8.21 -0.48
C THR A 778 -31.62 -9.23 -1.59
N ALA A 779 -30.39 -9.69 -1.73
CA ALA A 779 -30.02 -10.72 -2.68
C ALA A 779 -29.70 -12.00 -1.89
N THR A 780 -30.49 -13.04 -2.14
CA THR A 780 -30.31 -14.36 -1.52
C THR A 780 -29.94 -15.40 -2.57
N PRO A 781 -29.26 -16.48 -2.18
CA PRO A 781 -28.96 -17.59 -3.08
C PRO A 781 -30.19 -18.08 -3.84
N ILE A 782 -30.06 -18.24 -5.16
CA ILE A 782 -31.02 -19.05 -5.93
C ILE A 782 -30.69 -20.50 -5.60
N ASN A 783 -31.46 -21.10 -4.68
CA ASN A 783 -31.44 -22.55 -4.44
C ASN A 783 -32.40 -23.27 -5.38
#